data_AF-A0A3D2MAV7-F1
#
_entry.id   AF-A0A3D2MAV7-F1
#
_cell.length_a   1.000
_cell.length_b   1.000
_cell.length_c   1.000
_cell.angle_alpha   90.00
_cell.angle_beta   90.00
_cell.angle_gamma   90.00
#
_symmetry.space_group_name_H-M   'P 1'
#
loop_
_entity.id
_entity.type
_entity.pdbx_description
1 polymer ?
#
loop_
_entity_poly.entity_id
_entity_poly.type
_entity_poly.pdbx_seq_one_letter_code
_entity_poly.pdbx_strand_id
1 'polypeptide(L)'
;MIKLKQDGGIKMDYSKKPGDKIKKIGQLINSENPVISIITPYYNGGKTLMETANAVFSQTYPYFEWIIVDDGSKDKESLEKLKEIEKMDNRVVVYHKENGGPSVARDYGIEKSNKDSKYIFFLDCDDIPDKTMLECLYWTLETHSEASFAYTTMVNFGDREFIWEQYLTVEKEKEDNLICIASMVKKEDLIEVGCFGIKEKAMYEDWNLWLKLLEKGKIPIRVNAPIFWYRTSNTGELSRANKNKEQAMKYINETASKITNDVEPIQFPREANKYDTVKIHKDMILPKYQKNGKKKILFIFPWMVTGGADFFNLDLIKRLDKNKFESIVLTTTPNDNPIRQDFEMVCNEVYDMSTFLDRSDYINFVDYIIESRKIDLVFVSNSHYGYYMLPFIKAKYPNIPCMDYIHSIDLADPRSGFGRCSKDVDYCLDKTYCCNNFTKKQLINDFDKNNVETIYIGTDSEKFDPVKYDKNKLKDKYNIPKNRKIISFIARLSEEKRPEMFVEICKRLHYNNPNLYFVIAGDGYLYNSVNSKITDDFIMLGMIKETAEIYAISDITVNCSSLEGLALTSYESLSMGVPVVSTDVGGQTELIDENVGGVVHYNKNANKIIYNNEIDEYVKQVERVLKNLDEISKNCRNKIEDAFTLNSMADKFSNIFENYIESNGKKVVISTDSGYTEYNLALETLYQDYYFYCKTYIENKFGIVYDQNLGIKKHGKLYKFKVRVGRVLDRAHAKKEAIIIFNVLRTLYQIIHNFIYFVKFLILSIPAVFVLIYKLLTRNKRGVKIEK
;
A
#
# COMPACT_ATOMS: atom_id res chain seq x y z
N MET A 1 19.08 21.36 -12.69
CA MET A 1 19.14 20.14 -13.53
C MET A 1 19.77 19.02 -12.71
N ILE A 2 18.95 18.27 -11.99
CA ILE A 2 19.39 17.08 -11.24
C ILE A 2 19.09 15.87 -12.13
N LYS A 3 20.11 15.05 -12.40
CA LYS A 3 19.92 13.72 -12.99
C LYS A 3 19.06 12.90 -12.03
N LEU A 4 17.77 12.77 -12.33
CA LEU A 4 16.86 11.87 -11.62
C LEU A 4 17.35 10.44 -11.87
N LYS A 5 17.91 9.81 -10.83
CA LYS A 5 18.09 8.36 -10.82
C LYS A 5 16.70 7.74 -10.66
N GLN A 6 16.18 7.16 -11.74
CA GLN A 6 15.12 6.16 -11.64
C GLN A 6 15.73 4.87 -11.10
N ASP A 7 15.89 4.75 -9.78
CA ASP A 7 16.24 3.48 -9.16
C ASP A 7 15.41 3.33 -7.87
N GLY A 8 14.31 2.56 -7.96
CA GLY A 8 13.62 1.96 -6.80
C GLY A 8 12.21 2.45 -6.43
N GLY A 9 11.64 3.48 -7.07
CA GLY A 9 10.32 4.03 -6.72
C GLY A 9 9.10 3.34 -7.36
N ILE A 10 7.90 3.68 -6.88
CA ILE A 10 6.59 3.27 -7.46
C ILE A 10 6.60 3.50 -8.97
N LYS A 11 6.33 2.45 -9.75
CA LYS A 11 6.19 2.56 -11.20
C LYS A 11 4.76 2.94 -11.54
N MET A 12 4.50 4.22 -11.76
CA MET A 12 3.20 4.71 -12.21
C MET A 12 2.99 4.43 -13.70
N ASP A 13 1.79 4.01 -14.04
CA ASP A 13 1.25 3.97 -15.40
C ASP A 13 0.48 5.28 -15.64
N TYR A 14 1.10 6.19 -16.41
CA TYR A 14 0.54 7.51 -16.69
C TYR A 14 -0.68 7.47 -17.63
N SER A 15 -0.90 6.34 -18.33
CA SER A 15 -2.12 6.15 -19.13
C SER A 15 -3.37 5.99 -18.26
N LYS A 16 -3.21 5.66 -16.98
CA LYS A 16 -4.29 5.50 -15.99
C LYS A 16 -4.60 6.79 -15.22
N LYS A 17 -4.19 7.97 -15.74
CA LYS A 17 -4.47 9.26 -15.09
C LYS A 17 -5.98 9.47 -14.86
N PRO A 18 -6.40 10.17 -13.79
CA PRO A 18 -7.78 10.60 -13.62
C PRO A 18 -8.15 11.72 -14.60
N GLY A 19 -9.39 12.22 -14.50
CA GLY A 19 -9.86 13.40 -15.26
C GLY A 19 -10.54 13.11 -16.60
N ASP A 20 -10.52 11.88 -17.10
CA ASP A 20 -11.17 11.55 -18.39
C ASP A 20 -12.70 11.58 -18.32
N LYS A 21 -13.28 11.26 -17.14
CA LYS A 21 -14.73 11.22 -16.93
C LYS A 21 -15.09 11.57 -15.49
N ILE A 22 -16.28 12.15 -15.30
CA ILE A 22 -16.86 12.38 -13.98
C ILE A 22 -17.24 11.04 -13.33
N LYS A 23 -16.79 10.80 -12.11
CA LYS A 23 -17.14 9.65 -11.27
C LYS A 23 -17.79 10.14 -9.98
N LYS A 24 -19.12 10.15 -9.92
CA LYS A 24 -19.87 10.52 -8.70
C LYS A 24 -19.99 9.33 -7.73
N ILE A 25 -19.94 9.61 -6.44
CA ILE A 25 -20.10 8.60 -5.36
C ILE A 25 -21.57 8.29 -5.09
N GLY A 26 -22.45 9.26 -5.33
CA GLY A 26 -23.87 9.14 -5.08
C GLY A 26 -24.52 10.51 -4.89
N GLN A 27 -25.79 10.49 -4.48
CA GLN A 27 -26.53 11.69 -4.13
C GLN A 27 -26.32 12.03 -2.65
N LEU A 28 -26.10 13.31 -2.33
CA LEU A 28 -25.97 13.79 -0.97
C LEU A 28 -27.33 13.88 -0.27
N ILE A 29 -27.35 13.56 1.03
CA ILE A 29 -28.56 13.70 1.88
C ILE A 29 -28.49 14.98 2.70
N ASN A 30 -27.30 15.35 3.20
CA ASN A 30 -27.07 16.60 3.90
C ASN A 30 -26.45 17.65 2.97
N SER A 31 -26.76 18.90 3.27
CA SER A 31 -26.23 20.08 2.59
C SER A 31 -25.53 20.94 3.62
N GLU A 32 -24.35 21.43 3.27
CA GLU A 32 -23.53 22.29 4.13
C GLU A 32 -23.01 23.45 3.28
N ASN A 33 -22.63 24.54 3.95
CA ASN A 33 -21.88 25.61 3.28
C ASN A 33 -20.52 25.07 2.82
N PRO A 34 -19.91 25.66 1.77
CA PRO A 34 -18.55 25.33 1.37
C PRO A 34 -17.59 25.41 2.55
N VAL A 35 -16.92 24.28 2.85
CA VAL A 35 -15.85 24.21 3.85
C VAL A 35 -14.51 24.50 3.19
N ILE A 36 -14.38 24.15 1.91
CA ILE A 36 -13.20 24.34 1.09
C ILE A 36 -13.54 25.27 -0.09
N SER A 37 -12.77 26.34 -0.29
CA SER A 37 -12.80 27.10 -1.54
C SER A 37 -11.65 26.68 -2.43
N ILE A 38 -11.98 26.07 -3.57
CA ILE A 38 -10.99 25.72 -4.61
C ILE A 38 -10.73 26.99 -5.43
N ILE A 39 -9.48 27.44 -5.48
CA ILE A 39 -9.08 28.63 -6.23
C ILE A 39 -8.22 28.22 -7.42
N THR A 40 -8.72 28.51 -8.62
CA THR A 40 -8.05 28.17 -9.89
C THR A 40 -7.75 29.43 -10.70
N PRO A 41 -6.47 29.84 -10.84
CA PRO A 41 -6.11 30.86 -11.81
C PRO A 41 -6.29 30.31 -13.23
N TYR A 42 -6.80 31.13 -14.14
CA TYR A 42 -7.09 30.71 -15.50
C TYR A 42 -6.63 31.74 -16.51
N TYR A 43 -5.84 31.32 -17.51
CA TYR A 43 -5.46 32.16 -18.64
C TYR A 43 -5.20 31.31 -19.88
N ASN A 44 -6.09 31.41 -20.87
CA ASN A 44 -6.03 30.65 -22.12
C ASN A 44 -5.91 29.11 -21.94
N GLY A 45 -6.58 28.55 -20.93
CA GLY A 45 -6.48 27.14 -20.52
C GLY A 45 -7.51 26.18 -21.14
N GLY A 46 -8.17 26.56 -22.25
CA GLY A 46 -9.33 25.83 -22.81
C GLY A 46 -9.10 24.34 -23.10
N LYS A 47 -7.86 23.96 -23.42
CA LYS A 47 -7.51 22.58 -23.83
C LYS A 47 -7.57 21.55 -22.70
N THR A 48 -7.27 21.96 -21.48
CA THR A 48 -7.08 21.04 -20.33
C THR A 48 -8.17 21.19 -19.28
N LEU A 49 -8.87 22.32 -19.27
CA LEU A 49 -9.82 22.68 -18.22
C LEU A 49 -10.91 21.61 -17.98
N MET A 50 -11.35 20.91 -19.03
CA MET A 50 -12.35 19.84 -18.87
C MET A 50 -11.82 18.62 -18.11
N GLU A 51 -10.54 18.27 -18.26
CA GLU A 51 -9.93 17.17 -17.50
C GLU A 51 -9.86 17.52 -16.01
N THR A 52 -9.46 18.76 -15.72
CA THR A 52 -9.46 19.33 -14.35
C THR A 52 -10.87 19.39 -13.78
N ALA A 53 -11.85 19.86 -14.55
CA ALA A 53 -13.25 19.93 -14.13
C ALA A 53 -13.83 18.55 -13.79
N ASN A 54 -13.57 17.55 -14.65
CA ASN A 54 -14.00 16.19 -14.38
C ASN A 54 -13.44 15.64 -13.06
N ALA A 55 -12.20 15.97 -12.74
CA ALA A 55 -11.55 15.58 -11.48
C ALA A 55 -12.09 16.33 -10.26
N VAL A 56 -12.36 17.64 -10.38
CA VAL A 56 -13.01 18.43 -9.33
C VAL A 56 -14.43 17.92 -9.05
N PHE A 57 -15.21 17.63 -10.08
CA PHE A 57 -16.57 17.10 -9.93
C PHE A 57 -16.62 15.65 -9.42
N SER A 58 -15.50 14.95 -9.43
CA SER A 58 -15.37 13.59 -8.91
C SER A 58 -14.94 13.53 -7.44
N GLN A 59 -14.66 14.67 -6.80
CA GLN A 59 -14.14 14.70 -5.42
C GLN A 59 -15.10 14.00 -4.43
N THR A 60 -14.52 13.20 -3.55
CA THR A 60 -15.25 12.42 -2.55
C THR A 60 -15.73 13.24 -1.36
N TYR A 61 -15.09 14.40 -1.14
CA TYR A 61 -15.57 15.42 -0.23
C TYR A 61 -16.31 16.51 -1.03
N PRO A 62 -17.61 16.72 -0.79
CA PRO A 62 -18.45 17.51 -1.69
C PRO A 62 -18.62 18.98 -1.28
N TYR A 63 -18.25 19.34 -0.04
CA TYR A 63 -18.51 20.66 0.53
C TYR A 63 -17.45 21.66 0.11
N PHE A 64 -17.45 21.96 -1.18
CA PHE A 64 -16.59 22.95 -1.77
C PHE A 64 -17.37 23.92 -2.66
N GLU A 65 -16.78 25.08 -2.87
CA GLU A 65 -17.04 25.94 -4.03
C GLU A 65 -15.79 25.93 -4.91
N TRP A 66 -15.97 26.16 -6.20
CA TRP A 66 -14.88 26.25 -7.16
C TRP A 66 -14.87 27.61 -7.84
N ILE A 67 -13.89 28.43 -7.46
CA ILE A 67 -13.71 29.78 -7.96
C ILE A 67 -12.63 29.75 -9.04
N ILE A 68 -13.04 30.04 -10.27
CA ILE A 68 -12.13 30.16 -11.41
C ILE A 68 -11.94 31.65 -11.69
N VAL A 69 -10.69 32.12 -11.63
CA VAL A 69 -10.35 33.52 -11.92
C VAL A 69 -9.69 33.61 -13.29
N ASP A 70 -10.48 34.02 -14.27
CA ASP A 70 -10.01 34.34 -15.61
C ASP A 70 -9.18 35.64 -15.60
N ASP A 71 -7.87 35.47 -15.72
CA ASP A 71 -6.87 36.52 -15.72
C ASP A 71 -6.69 37.12 -17.13
N GLY A 72 -7.82 37.44 -17.77
CA GLY A 72 -7.89 38.17 -19.03
C GLY A 72 -7.64 37.31 -20.28
N SER A 73 -8.20 36.09 -20.33
CA SER A 73 -8.10 35.22 -21.51
C SER A 73 -8.60 35.89 -22.78
N LYS A 74 -7.95 35.59 -23.91
CA LYS A 74 -8.24 36.23 -25.21
C LYS A 74 -8.74 35.25 -26.27
N ASP A 75 -8.42 33.96 -26.14
CA ASP A 75 -8.87 32.98 -27.10
C ASP A 75 -10.32 32.57 -26.86
N LYS A 76 -11.04 32.38 -27.96
CA LYS A 76 -12.47 32.09 -27.95
C LYS A 76 -12.79 30.75 -27.29
N GLU A 77 -11.95 29.74 -27.52
CA GLU A 77 -12.13 28.39 -26.97
C GLU A 77 -12.12 28.41 -25.44
N SER A 78 -11.16 29.09 -24.83
CA SER A 78 -11.04 29.24 -23.37
C SER A 78 -12.25 29.95 -22.77
N LEU A 79 -12.70 31.05 -23.39
CA LEU A 79 -13.88 31.80 -22.93
C LEU A 79 -15.18 30.99 -23.07
N GLU A 80 -15.29 30.14 -24.10
CA GLU A 80 -16.43 29.22 -24.27
C GLU A 80 -16.41 28.11 -23.21
N LYS A 81 -15.23 27.55 -22.89
CA LYS A 81 -15.08 26.51 -21.87
C LYS A 81 -15.43 27.00 -20.46
N LEU A 82 -15.07 28.24 -20.11
CA LEU A 82 -15.51 28.84 -18.85
C LEU A 82 -17.04 28.89 -18.73
N LYS A 83 -17.73 29.33 -19.80
CA LYS A 83 -19.20 29.39 -19.84
C LYS A 83 -19.86 28.01 -19.79
N GLU A 84 -19.18 26.99 -20.33
CA GLU A 84 -19.64 25.60 -20.27
C GLU A 84 -19.60 25.10 -18.82
N ILE A 85 -18.44 25.23 -18.15
CA ILE A 85 -18.23 24.68 -16.81
C ILE A 85 -19.06 25.38 -15.75
N GLU A 86 -19.22 26.71 -15.83
CA GLU A 86 -20.09 27.46 -14.91
C GLU A 86 -21.54 26.95 -14.92
N LYS A 87 -22.00 26.37 -16.04
CA LYS A 87 -23.33 25.77 -16.16
C LYS A 87 -23.41 24.31 -15.73
N MET A 88 -22.27 23.63 -15.57
CA MET A 88 -22.25 22.20 -15.26
C MET A 88 -22.57 21.90 -13.80
N ASP A 89 -22.21 22.81 -12.89
CA ASP A 89 -22.34 22.60 -11.45
C ASP A 89 -22.52 23.96 -10.74
N ASN A 90 -23.50 24.05 -9.84
CA ASN A 90 -23.84 25.29 -9.13
C ASN A 90 -22.79 25.73 -8.11
N ARG A 91 -21.80 24.89 -7.83
CA ARG A 91 -20.65 25.21 -6.97
C ARG A 91 -19.58 26.02 -7.71
N VAL A 92 -19.67 26.16 -9.03
CA VAL A 92 -18.68 26.87 -9.84
C VAL A 92 -19.05 28.35 -9.96
N VAL A 93 -18.06 29.21 -9.74
CA VAL A 93 -18.17 30.65 -9.97
C VAL A 93 -16.98 31.12 -10.79
N VAL A 94 -17.24 31.82 -11.89
CA VAL A 94 -16.19 32.39 -12.74
C VAL A 94 -16.11 33.90 -12.52
N TYR A 95 -14.91 34.41 -12.24
CA TYR A 95 -14.64 35.84 -12.21
C TYR A 95 -13.66 36.23 -13.31
N HIS A 96 -13.89 37.40 -13.94
CA HIS A 96 -13.03 37.94 -14.97
C HIS A 96 -12.30 39.19 -14.47
N LYS A 97 -11.00 39.28 -14.76
CA LYS A 97 -10.16 40.46 -14.45
C LYS A 97 -9.14 40.75 -15.54
N GLU A 98 -8.52 41.92 -15.48
CA GLU A 98 -7.37 42.24 -16.34
C GLU A 98 -6.15 41.39 -15.96
N ASN A 99 -5.34 41.00 -16.94
CA ASN A 99 -4.24 40.06 -16.75
C ASN A 99 -3.13 40.58 -15.81
N GLY A 100 -3.07 40.02 -14.60
CA GLY A 100 -2.11 40.36 -13.53
C GLY A 100 -1.11 39.25 -13.20
N GLY A 101 -1.25 38.07 -13.79
CA GLY A 101 -0.48 36.88 -13.45
C GLY A 101 -1.18 35.98 -12.42
N PRO A 102 -0.69 34.74 -12.26
CA PRO A 102 -1.35 33.70 -11.44
C PRO A 102 -1.42 34.08 -9.95
N SER A 103 -0.38 34.70 -9.40
CA SER A 103 -0.37 35.20 -8.02
C SER A 103 -1.53 36.17 -7.75
N VAL A 104 -1.70 37.19 -8.60
CA VAL A 104 -2.77 38.20 -8.46
C VAL A 104 -4.15 37.57 -8.66
N ALA A 105 -4.28 36.60 -9.58
CA ALA A 105 -5.52 35.88 -9.79
C ALA A 105 -5.90 35.01 -8.57
N ARG A 106 -4.94 34.33 -7.95
CA ARG A 106 -5.17 33.55 -6.72
C ARG A 106 -5.55 34.45 -5.54
N ASP A 107 -4.85 35.56 -5.33
CA ASP A 107 -5.20 36.54 -4.29
C ASP A 107 -6.62 37.09 -4.47
N TYR A 108 -7.01 37.40 -5.72
CA TYR A 108 -8.38 37.81 -6.03
C TYR A 108 -9.41 36.70 -5.74
N GLY A 109 -9.09 35.44 -6.07
CA GLY A 109 -9.94 34.29 -5.74
C GLY A 109 -10.09 34.09 -4.23
N ILE A 110 -9.02 34.25 -3.46
CA ILE A 110 -9.07 34.20 -1.98
C ILE A 110 -9.98 35.31 -1.45
N GLU A 111 -9.90 36.53 -1.99
CA GLU A 111 -10.79 37.63 -1.60
C GLU A 111 -12.27 37.32 -1.87
N LYS A 112 -12.58 36.63 -2.98
CA LYS A 112 -13.95 36.24 -3.35
C LYS A 112 -14.45 34.97 -2.67
N SER A 113 -13.57 34.20 -2.04
CA SER A 113 -13.94 32.96 -1.36
C SER A 113 -14.97 33.18 -0.25
N ASN A 114 -15.89 32.23 -0.12
CA ASN A 114 -16.94 32.20 0.88
C ASN A 114 -16.37 32.44 2.27
N LYS A 115 -17.05 33.29 3.04
CA LYS A 115 -16.62 33.69 4.39
C LYS A 115 -16.58 32.51 5.36
N ASP A 116 -17.42 31.51 5.15
CA ASP A 116 -17.54 30.33 6.01
C ASP A 116 -16.52 29.23 5.66
N SER A 117 -15.82 29.36 4.52
CA SER A 117 -14.79 28.40 4.14
C SER A 117 -13.64 28.41 5.14
N LYS A 118 -13.40 27.25 5.75
CA LYS A 118 -12.29 27.02 6.69
C LYS A 118 -10.95 26.91 5.95
N TYR A 119 -10.98 26.31 4.76
CA TYR A 119 -9.79 26.01 3.98
C TYR A 119 -9.84 26.61 2.57
N ILE A 120 -8.68 26.98 2.06
CA ILE A 120 -8.44 27.29 0.66
C ILE A 120 -7.64 26.15 0.05
N PHE A 121 -8.08 25.62 -1.09
CA PHE A 121 -7.32 24.66 -1.87
C PHE A 121 -6.93 25.28 -3.20
N PHE A 122 -5.64 25.30 -3.52
CA PHE A 122 -5.19 25.83 -4.81
C PHE A 122 -5.16 24.71 -5.85
N LEU A 123 -5.58 25.02 -7.07
CA LEU A 123 -5.53 24.05 -8.17
C LEU A 123 -5.33 24.78 -9.49
N ASP A 124 -4.27 24.46 -10.23
CA ASP A 124 -4.06 25.03 -11.56
C ASP A 124 -5.01 24.39 -12.59
N CYS A 125 -5.35 25.17 -13.63
CA CYS A 125 -6.41 24.81 -14.58
C CYS A 125 -6.09 23.66 -15.55
N ASP A 126 -4.90 23.09 -15.44
CA ASP A 126 -4.39 21.98 -16.24
C ASP A 126 -3.96 20.77 -15.40
N ASP A 127 -4.02 20.87 -14.08
CA ASP A 127 -3.70 19.81 -13.14
C ASP A 127 -4.92 18.94 -12.81
N ILE A 128 -4.69 17.73 -12.30
CA ILE A 128 -5.74 16.75 -12.04
C ILE A 128 -5.60 16.21 -10.59
N PRO A 129 -6.47 16.62 -9.65
CA PRO A 129 -6.53 16.00 -8.34
C PRO A 129 -7.18 14.61 -8.45
N ASP A 130 -6.67 13.61 -7.76
CA ASP A 130 -7.40 12.34 -7.63
C ASP A 130 -8.71 12.57 -6.88
N LYS A 131 -9.73 11.73 -7.15
CA LYS A 131 -11.06 11.84 -6.54
C LYS A 131 -11.04 11.85 -5.00
N THR A 132 -10.06 11.22 -4.35
CA THR A 132 -9.99 11.18 -2.88
C THR A 132 -9.22 12.36 -2.27
N MET A 133 -8.62 13.24 -3.08
CA MET A 133 -7.62 14.20 -2.62
C MET A 133 -8.16 15.19 -1.58
N LEU A 134 -9.30 15.86 -1.85
CA LEU A 134 -9.85 16.82 -0.90
C LEU A 134 -10.23 16.17 0.44
N GLU A 135 -10.75 14.95 0.40
CA GLU A 135 -11.15 14.24 1.62
C GLU A 135 -9.94 13.83 2.45
N CYS A 136 -8.87 13.32 1.84
CA CYS A 136 -7.64 13.00 2.55
C CYS A 136 -7.04 14.27 3.20
N LEU A 137 -6.94 15.37 2.46
CA LEU A 137 -6.38 16.63 2.98
C LEU A 137 -7.24 17.22 4.10
N TYR A 138 -8.57 17.17 3.96
CA TYR A 138 -9.51 17.61 4.98
C TYR A 138 -9.35 16.79 6.26
N TRP A 139 -9.39 15.46 6.16
CA TRP A 139 -9.20 14.58 7.31
C TRP A 139 -7.86 14.78 7.98
N THR A 140 -6.78 14.98 7.22
CA THR A 140 -5.46 15.29 7.77
C THR A 140 -5.46 16.58 8.59
N LEU A 141 -6.04 17.67 8.09
CA LEU A 141 -6.05 18.96 8.80
C LEU A 141 -7.04 19.03 9.97
N GLU A 142 -8.13 18.27 9.92
CA GLU A 142 -9.07 18.17 11.05
C GLU A 142 -8.50 17.33 12.19
N THR A 143 -7.76 16.25 11.88
CA THR A 143 -7.15 15.38 12.90
C THR A 143 -5.85 15.95 13.48
N HIS A 144 -5.25 16.93 12.81
CA HIS A 144 -4.02 17.62 13.19
C HIS A 144 -4.24 19.13 13.23
N SER A 145 -5.05 19.58 14.19
CA SER A 145 -5.42 21.00 14.33
C SER A 145 -4.21 21.94 14.52
N GLU A 146 -3.05 21.42 14.93
CA GLU A 146 -1.77 22.15 15.01
C GLU A 146 -1.16 22.46 13.63
N ALA A 147 -1.51 21.70 12.59
CA ALA A 147 -1.04 21.93 11.23
C ALA A 147 -1.82 23.07 10.57
N SER A 148 -1.12 23.84 9.72
CA SER A 148 -1.69 24.99 9.01
C SER A 148 -2.04 24.67 7.56
N PHE A 149 -1.30 23.75 6.94
CA PHE A 149 -1.51 23.39 5.55
C PHE A 149 -1.06 21.97 5.23
N ALA A 150 -1.84 21.31 4.38
CA ALA A 150 -1.60 19.96 3.92
C ALA A 150 -1.23 19.95 2.43
N TYR A 151 -0.21 19.17 2.08
CA TYR A 151 0.23 18.96 0.70
C TYR A 151 0.48 17.47 0.45
N THR A 152 0.71 17.08 -0.81
CA THR A 152 0.82 15.66 -1.17
C THR A 152 1.91 15.34 -2.19
N THR A 153 2.10 14.04 -2.49
CA THR A 153 3.06 13.57 -3.47
C THR A 153 2.60 13.91 -4.89
N MET A 154 3.46 14.54 -5.70
CA MET A 154 3.11 14.91 -7.07
C MET A 154 3.47 13.81 -8.07
N VAL A 155 2.52 13.47 -8.94
CA VAL A 155 2.71 12.63 -10.11
C VAL A 155 2.84 13.56 -11.32
N ASN A 156 4.07 13.82 -11.75
CA ASN A 156 4.33 14.70 -12.89
C ASN A 156 4.06 13.94 -14.17
N PHE A 157 3.23 14.50 -15.06
CA PHE A 157 2.89 13.91 -16.37
C PHE A 157 2.91 14.99 -17.47
N GLY A 158 2.70 14.62 -18.74
CA GLY A 158 2.76 15.55 -19.87
C GLY A 158 4.11 15.51 -20.57
N ASP A 159 4.82 16.63 -20.66
CA ASP A 159 6.15 16.68 -21.31
C ASP A 159 7.21 15.83 -20.59
N ARG A 160 7.03 15.58 -19.29
CA ARG A 160 7.90 14.75 -18.45
C ARG A 160 7.07 13.91 -17.48
N GLU A 161 7.50 12.67 -17.30
CA GLU A 161 6.85 11.68 -16.44
C GLU A 161 7.77 11.27 -15.29
N PHE A 162 7.43 11.65 -14.05
CA PHE A 162 8.13 11.22 -12.83
C PHE A 162 7.30 11.48 -11.57
N ILE A 163 7.61 10.78 -10.48
CA ILE A 163 7.04 11.09 -9.16
C ILE A 163 7.98 12.06 -8.45
N TRP A 164 7.44 13.17 -7.94
CA TRP A 164 8.13 14.07 -7.04
C TRP A 164 7.72 13.79 -5.60
N GLU A 165 8.56 13.06 -4.90
CA GLU A 165 8.36 12.70 -3.50
C GLU A 165 9.67 12.93 -2.75
N GLN A 166 9.68 13.92 -1.85
CA GLN A 166 10.85 14.30 -1.07
C GLN A 166 10.49 14.39 0.40
N TYR A 167 11.45 14.06 1.27
CA TYR A 167 11.32 14.29 2.70
C TYR A 167 11.58 15.77 3.01
N LEU A 168 10.56 16.46 3.51
CA LEU A 168 10.56 17.89 3.77
C LEU A 168 11.38 18.21 5.02
N THR A 169 12.20 19.24 4.88
CA THR A 169 12.85 19.93 6.00
C THR A 169 12.86 21.41 5.63
N VAL A 170 12.73 22.30 6.62
CA VAL A 170 12.75 23.75 6.39
C VAL A 170 14.00 24.18 5.60
N GLU A 171 15.16 23.62 5.91
CA GLU A 171 16.41 23.95 5.22
C GLU A 171 16.40 23.55 3.73
N LYS A 172 15.85 22.37 3.40
CA LYS A 172 15.67 22.01 1.99
C LYS A 172 14.62 22.87 1.31
N GLU A 173 13.54 23.24 2.01
CA GLU A 173 12.51 24.12 1.44
C GLU A 173 13.07 25.52 1.15
N LYS A 174 14.05 26.00 1.92
CA LYS A 174 14.77 27.25 1.60
C LYS A 174 15.62 27.15 0.33
N GLU A 175 16.06 25.95 -0.05
CA GLU A 175 16.96 25.70 -1.18
C GLU A 175 16.20 25.32 -2.46
N ASP A 176 15.14 24.52 -2.34
CA ASP A 176 14.31 24.03 -3.43
C ASP A 176 12.83 24.02 -3.00
N ASN A 177 11.91 24.36 -3.92
CA ASN A 177 10.47 24.28 -3.69
C ASN A 177 10.02 22.80 -3.63
N LEU A 178 9.76 22.26 -2.45
CA LEU A 178 9.32 20.87 -2.28
C LEU A 178 7.81 20.74 -2.14
N ILE A 179 7.13 21.82 -1.73
CA ILE A 179 5.69 21.85 -1.46
C ILE A 179 4.95 22.23 -2.74
N CYS A 180 4.02 21.38 -3.17
CA CYS A 180 3.28 21.60 -4.41
C CYS A 180 2.21 22.69 -4.29
N ILE A 181 1.89 23.35 -5.40
CA ILE A 181 0.80 24.33 -5.44
C ILE A 181 -0.53 23.74 -4.97
N ALA A 182 -0.84 22.48 -5.29
CA ALA A 182 -2.06 21.80 -4.87
C ALA A 182 -2.06 21.40 -3.38
N SER A 183 -2.00 22.42 -2.54
CA SER A 183 -2.02 22.36 -1.09
C SER A 183 -3.31 22.98 -0.55
N MET A 184 -3.83 22.39 0.53
CA MET A 184 -4.96 22.90 1.30
C MET A 184 -4.42 23.68 2.49
N VAL A 185 -4.81 24.95 2.64
CA VAL A 185 -4.30 25.85 3.68
C VAL A 185 -5.47 26.40 4.49
N LYS A 186 -5.30 26.53 5.81
CA LYS A 186 -6.25 27.28 6.65
C LYS A 186 -6.39 28.71 6.14
N LYS A 187 -7.62 29.16 5.92
CA LYS A 187 -7.90 30.49 5.35
C LYS A 187 -7.35 31.62 6.23
N GLU A 188 -7.46 31.48 7.55
CA GLU A 188 -6.92 32.46 8.50
C GLU A 188 -5.39 32.60 8.43
N ASP A 189 -4.67 31.49 8.29
CA ASP A 189 -3.21 31.49 8.20
C ASP A 189 -2.72 32.11 6.89
N LEU A 190 -3.45 31.92 5.78
CA LEU A 190 -3.19 32.61 4.51
C LEU A 190 -3.34 34.14 4.65
N ILE A 191 -4.42 34.58 5.29
CA ILE A 191 -4.70 36.01 5.49
C ILE A 191 -3.62 36.63 6.38
N GLU A 192 -3.19 35.93 7.44
CA GLU A 192 -2.14 36.39 8.35
C GLU A 192 -0.81 36.67 7.64
N VAL A 193 -0.41 35.82 6.68
CA VAL A 193 0.83 36.00 5.92
C VAL A 193 0.69 36.96 4.73
N GLY A 194 -0.50 37.54 4.53
CA GLY A 194 -0.80 38.44 3.42
C GLY A 194 -0.87 37.73 2.07
N CYS A 195 -1.35 36.48 2.05
CA CYS A 195 -1.52 35.65 0.86
C CYS A 195 -0.25 35.56 -0.01
N PHE A 196 -0.37 35.42 -1.34
CA PHE A 196 0.79 35.36 -2.23
C PHE A 196 1.51 36.70 -2.24
N GLY A 197 0.80 37.80 -2.55
CA GLY A 197 1.29 39.17 -2.42
C GLY A 197 2.37 39.59 -3.42
N ILE A 198 2.67 38.75 -4.42
CA ILE A 198 3.60 39.05 -5.52
C ILE A 198 2.80 39.58 -6.71
N LYS A 199 3.14 40.76 -7.22
CA LYS A 199 2.42 41.38 -8.37
C LYS A 199 3.13 41.14 -9.70
N GLU A 200 4.42 40.83 -9.63
CA GLU A 200 5.26 40.53 -10.77
C GLU A 200 4.91 39.15 -11.36
N LYS A 201 4.95 39.05 -12.69
CA LYS A 201 4.72 37.80 -13.42
C LYS A 201 6.01 36.97 -13.50
N ALA A 202 5.88 35.67 -13.81
CA ALA A 202 7.01 34.76 -13.95
C ALA A 202 7.90 34.73 -12.69
N MET A 203 7.28 34.55 -11.53
CA MET A 203 7.91 34.42 -10.22
C MET A 203 7.75 32.99 -9.69
N TYR A 204 8.35 32.70 -8.54
CA TYR A 204 8.10 31.47 -7.78
C TYR A 204 7.11 31.78 -6.66
N GLU A 205 5.87 32.14 -7.01
CA GLU A 205 4.90 32.69 -6.06
C GLU A 205 4.44 31.68 -5.00
N ASP A 206 4.30 30.43 -5.40
CA ASP A 206 3.94 29.30 -4.55
C ASP A 206 5.04 29.05 -3.51
N TRP A 207 6.28 28.98 -3.97
CA TRP A 207 7.45 28.79 -3.10
C TRP A 207 7.57 29.90 -2.06
N ASN A 208 7.37 31.16 -2.48
CA ASN A 208 7.41 32.29 -1.56
C ASN A 208 6.29 32.23 -0.51
N LEU A 209 5.08 31.78 -0.88
CA LEU A 209 3.98 31.58 0.06
C LEU A 209 4.32 30.55 1.15
N TRP A 210 4.91 29.42 0.75
CA TRP A 210 5.34 28.39 1.71
C TRP A 210 6.38 28.92 2.68
N LEU A 211 7.36 29.69 2.19
CA LEU A 211 8.37 30.33 3.03
C LEU A 211 7.78 31.37 3.99
N LYS A 212 6.78 32.14 3.58
CA LYS A 212 6.05 33.07 4.48
C LYS A 212 5.31 32.34 5.60
N LEU A 213 4.66 31.22 5.29
CA LEU A 213 3.99 30.38 6.30
C LEU A 213 5.03 29.82 7.29
N LEU A 214 6.16 29.31 6.80
CA LEU A 214 7.26 28.82 7.64
C LEU A 214 7.90 29.93 8.49
N GLU A 215 8.05 31.15 7.94
CA GLU A 215 8.53 32.33 8.69
C GLU A 215 7.65 32.61 9.91
N LYS A 216 6.33 32.44 9.78
CA LYS A 216 5.35 32.59 10.88
C LYS A 216 5.20 31.36 11.76
N GLY A 217 6.03 30.34 11.58
CA GLY A 217 5.99 29.11 12.40
C GLY A 217 4.81 28.20 12.08
N LYS A 218 4.13 28.39 10.94
CA LYS A 218 3.00 27.57 10.51
C LYS A 218 3.50 26.18 10.10
N ILE A 219 2.83 25.14 10.58
CA ILE A 219 3.30 23.76 10.45
C ILE A 219 2.73 23.12 9.17
N PRO A 220 3.58 22.71 8.21
CA PRO A 220 3.15 21.88 7.09
C PRO A 220 2.89 20.44 7.53
N ILE A 221 1.89 19.80 6.93
CA ILE A 221 1.64 18.37 7.03
C ILE A 221 1.63 17.70 5.66
N ARG A 222 2.40 16.61 5.49
CA ARG A 222 2.49 15.87 4.24
C ARG A 222 1.58 14.65 4.24
N VAL A 223 0.60 14.64 3.34
CA VAL A 223 -0.13 13.46 2.93
C VAL A 223 0.71 12.68 1.92
N ASN A 224 1.20 11.51 2.29
CA ASN A 224 2.17 10.76 1.49
C ASN A 224 1.51 9.80 0.49
N ALA A 225 0.60 10.31 -0.33
CA ALA A 225 -0.12 9.55 -1.34
C ALA A 225 0.05 10.20 -2.72
N PRO A 226 0.19 9.42 -3.81
CA PRO A 226 0.35 9.95 -5.17
C PRO A 226 -1.00 10.38 -5.77
N ILE A 227 -1.70 11.30 -5.08
CA ILE A 227 -3.09 11.70 -5.38
C ILE A 227 -3.20 13.07 -6.06
N PHE A 228 -2.08 13.63 -6.53
CA PHE A 228 -2.05 14.88 -7.29
C PHE A 228 -1.25 14.69 -8.59
N TRP A 229 -1.93 14.83 -9.72
CA TRP A 229 -1.30 14.74 -11.04
C TRP A 229 -1.00 16.14 -11.54
N TYR A 230 0.29 16.46 -11.60
CA TYR A 230 0.81 17.75 -12.03
C TYR A 230 1.21 17.74 -13.50
N ARG A 231 0.65 18.63 -14.31
CA ARG A 231 0.95 18.70 -15.73
C ARG A 231 2.21 19.51 -15.98
N THR A 232 3.20 18.85 -16.55
CA THR A 232 4.43 19.50 -16.97
C THR A 232 4.31 20.06 -18.39
N SER A 233 4.76 21.30 -18.56
CA SER A 233 4.82 21.99 -19.85
C SER A 233 6.11 22.78 -20.00
N ASN A 234 6.74 22.70 -21.17
CA ASN A 234 7.90 23.51 -21.56
C ASN A 234 7.58 25.00 -21.79
N THR A 235 6.30 25.39 -21.78
CA THR A 235 5.86 26.77 -22.06
C THR A 235 5.12 27.45 -20.91
N GLY A 236 4.89 26.73 -19.80
CA GLY A 236 4.13 27.21 -18.64
C GLY A 236 4.87 28.25 -17.79
N GLU A 237 4.21 28.74 -16.73
CA GLU A 237 4.74 29.80 -15.86
C GLU A 237 6.05 29.39 -15.18
N LEU A 238 6.19 28.15 -14.71
CA LEU A 238 7.46 27.65 -14.17
C LEU A 238 8.61 27.77 -15.18
N SER A 239 8.37 27.49 -16.47
CA SER A 239 9.39 27.68 -17.50
C SER A 239 9.74 29.16 -17.71
N ARG A 240 8.79 30.08 -17.54
CA ARG A 240 9.02 31.53 -17.64
C ARG A 240 9.78 32.04 -16.42
N ALA A 241 9.39 31.62 -15.21
CA ALA A 241 10.09 31.95 -13.97
C ALA A 241 11.55 31.47 -14.00
N ASN A 242 11.80 30.27 -14.54
CA ASN A 242 13.16 29.78 -14.75
C ASN A 242 14.00 30.64 -15.72
N LYS A 243 13.37 31.35 -16.66
CA LYS A 243 14.07 32.33 -17.52
C LYS A 243 14.33 33.65 -16.78
N ASN A 244 13.52 33.98 -15.78
CA ASN A 244 13.64 35.17 -14.91
C ASN A 244 14.24 34.84 -13.52
N LYS A 245 15.09 33.81 -13.46
CA LYS A 245 15.49 33.18 -12.20
C LYS A 245 16.16 34.16 -11.22
N GLU A 246 16.97 35.09 -11.70
CA GLU A 246 17.69 36.04 -10.85
C GLU A 246 16.72 36.91 -10.03
N GLN A 247 15.73 37.50 -10.69
CA GLN A 247 14.71 38.31 -10.03
C GLN A 247 13.80 37.46 -9.14
N ALA A 248 13.36 36.29 -9.60
CA ALA A 248 12.49 35.42 -8.83
C ALA A 248 13.15 34.92 -7.54
N MET A 249 14.44 34.55 -7.60
CA MET A 249 15.21 34.11 -6.43
C MET A 249 15.45 35.22 -5.41
N LYS A 250 15.38 36.51 -5.79
CA LYS A 250 15.53 37.61 -4.85
C LYS A 250 14.45 37.56 -3.75
N TYR A 251 13.18 37.40 -4.14
CA TYR A 251 12.06 37.27 -3.18
C TYR A 251 12.22 36.02 -2.30
N ILE A 252 12.58 34.89 -2.91
CA ILE A 252 12.79 33.62 -2.21
C ILE A 252 13.89 33.77 -1.15
N ASN A 253 15.05 34.30 -1.53
CA ASN A 253 16.17 34.48 -0.61
C ASN A 253 15.84 35.48 0.50
N GLU A 254 15.13 36.57 0.19
CA GLU A 254 14.69 37.55 1.16
C GLU A 254 13.74 36.92 2.20
N THR A 255 12.72 36.17 1.77
CA THR A 255 11.79 35.50 2.69
C THR A 255 12.47 34.37 3.46
N ALA A 256 13.25 33.52 2.79
CA ALA A 256 13.99 32.42 3.41
C ALA A 256 14.95 32.91 4.52
N SER A 257 15.57 34.09 4.33
CA SER A 257 16.49 34.68 5.32
C SER A 257 15.82 35.08 6.64
N LYS A 258 14.49 35.29 6.64
CA LYS A 258 13.71 35.67 7.83
C LYS A 258 13.27 34.46 8.65
N ILE A 259 13.36 33.26 8.10
CA ILE A 259 12.98 32.02 8.80
C ILE A 259 14.07 31.67 9.81
N THR A 260 13.86 32.11 11.05
CA THR A 260 14.74 31.87 12.20
C THR A 260 14.26 30.74 13.10
N ASN A 261 12.97 30.39 13.03
CA ASN A 261 12.36 29.36 13.86
C ASN A 261 12.53 27.97 13.27
N ASP A 262 12.65 26.99 14.17
CA ASP A 262 12.62 25.59 13.79
C ASP A 262 11.16 25.13 13.71
N VAL A 263 10.66 24.93 12.49
CA VAL A 263 9.35 24.32 12.25
C VAL A 263 9.58 22.85 11.94
N GLU A 264 8.96 21.96 12.72
CA GLU A 264 9.02 20.52 12.48
C GLU A 264 7.80 20.09 11.64
N PRO A 265 7.99 19.71 10.36
CA PRO A 265 6.89 19.25 9.52
C PRO A 265 6.31 17.92 10.01
N ILE A 266 4.98 17.78 9.97
CA ILE A 266 4.33 16.48 10.16
C ILE A 266 4.35 15.73 8.82
N GLN A 267 4.84 14.49 8.79
CA GLN A 267 4.99 13.77 7.53
C GLN A 267 4.62 12.30 7.69
N PHE A 268 3.62 11.84 6.94
CA PHE A 268 3.22 10.43 6.93
C PHE A 268 4.14 9.57 6.03
N PRO A 269 4.20 8.25 6.28
CA PRO A 269 3.83 7.62 7.55
C PRO A 269 4.78 8.09 8.67
N ARG A 270 4.32 8.12 9.93
CA ARG A 270 5.11 8.64 11.07
C ARG A 270 5.12 7.70 12.27
N GLU A 271 6.01 7.95 13.23
CA GLU A 271 5.98 7.29 14.53
C GLU A 271 4.69 7.67 15.25
N ALA A 272 4.04 6.65 15.82
CA ALA A 272 2.91 6.84 16.71
C ALA A 272 3.37 6.84 18.18
N ASN A 273 2.53 7.22 19.13
CA ASN A 273 2.80 6.92 20.53
C ASN A 273 2.39 5.47 20.83
N LYS A 274 3.18 4.76 21.64
CA LYS A 274 2.82 3.40 22.11
C LYS A 274 1.44 3.39 22.77
N TYR A 275 1.14 4.38 23.60
CA TYR A 275 -0.09 4.47 24.39
C TYR A 275 -1.11 5.44 23.78
N ASP A 276 -1.07 5.62 22.45
CA ASP A 276 -2.11 6.38 21.76
C ASP A 276 -3.49 5.77 22.01
N THR A 277 -4.47 6.64 22.17
CA THR A 277 -5.87 6.26 22.28
C THR A 277 -6.66 6.93 21.18
N VAL A 278 -7.79 6.32 20.80
CA VAL A 278 -8.71 6.88 19.81
C VAL A 278 -9.15 8.29 20.24
N LYS A 279 -8.96 9.25 19.32
CA LYS A 279 -9.37 10.65 19.49
C LYS A 279 -10.79 10.81 18.93
N ILE A 280 -11.60 11.72 19.46
CA ILE A 280 -12.94 11.99 18.91
C ILE A 280 -12.95 13.40 18.33
N HIS A 281 -13.32 13.52 17.06
CA HIS A 281 -13.34 14.77 16.30
C HIS A 281 -14.78 15.20 15.99
N LYS A 282 -15.49 15.74 16.99
CA LYS A 282 -16.94 16.01 16.91
C LYS A 282 -17.33 17.14 15.97
N ASP A 283 -16.40 18.07 15.71
CA ASP A 283 -16.66 19.29 14.96
C ASP A 283 -16.42 19.12 13.43
N MET A 284 -16.10 17.90 12.98
CA MET A 284 -15.91 17.61 11.57
C MET A 284 -17.23 17.67 10.79
N ILE A 285 -17.19 18.34 9.65
CA ILE A 285 -18.30 18.45 8.70
C ILE A 285 -18.16 17.31 7.69
N LEU A 286 -18.97 16.26 7.86
CA LEU A 286 -18.85 15.00 7.12
C LEU A 286 -20.07 14.77 6.20
N PRO A 287 -19.85 14.37 4.93
CA PRO A 287 -20.93 14.08 4.00
C PRO A 287 -21.65 12.78 4.32
N LYS A 288 -22.94 12.74 4.03
CA LYS A 288 -23.78 11.54 4.07
C LYS A 288 -24.42 11.33 2.71
N TYR A 289 -24.27 10.12 2.18
CA TYR A 289 -24.77 9.77 0.85
C TYR A 289 -26.00 8.88 0.95
N GLN A 290 -26.88 9.04 -0.04
CA GLN A 290 -28.02 8.16 -0.24
C GLN A 290 -27.54 6.78 -0.64
N LYS A 291 -28.13 5.76 -0.02
CA LYS A 291 -27.93 4.37 -0.44
C LYS A 291 -28.44 4.22 -1.87
N ASN A 292 -27.59 3.73 -2.76
CA ASN A 292 -27.96 3.40 -4.13
C ASN A 292 -28.48 1.94 -4.20
N GLY A 293 -28.87 1.49 -5.39
CA GLY A 293 -29.35 0.11 -5.58
C GLY A 293 -28.26 -0.96 -5.48
N LYS A 294 -26.98 -0.59 -5.39
CA LYS A 294 -25.86 -1.52 -5.34
C LYS A 294 -25.47 -1.82 -3.90
N LYS A 295 -25.02 -3.05 -3.66
CA LYS A 295 -24.47 -3.54 -2.40
C LYS A 295 -23.05 -3.03 -2.23
N LYS A 296 -22.75 -2.32 -1.14
CA LYS A 296 -21.42 -1.71 -0.89
C LYS A 296 -20.59 -2.56 0.04
N ILE A 297 -19.43 -2.99 -0.43
CA ILE A 297 -18.50 -3.82 0.33
C ILE A 297 -17.28 -2.98 0.71
N LEU A 298 -16.98 -2.93 2.00
CA LEU A 298 -15.77 -2.35 2.55
C LEU A 298 -14.70 -3.43 2.72
N PHE A 299 -13.63 -3.31 1.95
CA PHE A 299 -12.44 -4.15 2.05
C PHE A 299 -11.37 -3.46 2.90
N ILE A 300 -10.83 -4.17 3.89
CA ILE A 300 -9.75 -3.67 4.75
C ILE A 300 -8.54 -4.60 4.61
N PHE A 301 -7.45 -4.05 4.07
CA PHE A 301 -6.21 -4.75 3.74
C PHE A 301 -5.01 -4.12 4.46
N PRO A 302 -3.86 -4.81 4.58
CA PRO A 302 -2.66 -4.18 5.13
C PRO A 302 -2.09 -3.15 4.14
N TRP A 303 -2.02 -3.50 2.86
CA TRP A 303 -1.34 -2.76 1.78
C TRP A 303 -1.85 -3.24 0.41
N MET A 304 -1.21 -2.80 -0.68
CA MET A 304 -1.46 -3.20 -2.07
C MET A 304 -0.13 -3.51 -2.78
N VAL A 305 0.51 -4.62 -2.41
CA VAL A 305 1.85 -5.00 -2.91
C VAL A 305 1.79 -6.06 -4.00
N THR A 306 2.91 -6.28 -4.70
CA THR A 306 3.05 -7.41 -5.63
C THR A 306 3.22 -8.72 -4.84
N GLY A 307 2.12 -9.39 -4.53
CA GLY A 307 2.10 -10.65 -3.80
C GLY A 307 0.84 -11.45 -4.09
N GLY A 308 0.89 -12.78 -3.90
CA GLY A 308 -0.25 -13.65 -4.22
C GLY A 308 -1.53 -13.30 -3.44
N ALA A 309 -1.40 -12.78 -2.22
CA ALA A 309 -2.54 -12.35 -1.42
C ALA A 309 -3.24 -11.11 -2.01
N ASP A 310 -2.47 -10.08 -2.32
CA ASP A 310 -2.97 -8.84 -2.90
C ASP A 310 -3.51 -9.04 -4.32
N PHE A 311 -2.90 -9.91 -5.13
CA PHE A 311 -3.44 -10.27 -6.44
C PHE A 311 -4.77 -10.99 -6.33
N PHE A 312 -4.94 -11.90 -5.36
CA PHE A 312 -6.25 -12.49 -5.08
C PHE A 312 -7.28 -11.42 -4.72
N ASN A 313 -6.94 -10.48 -3.82
CA ASN A 313 -7.85 -9.42 -3.41
C ASN A 313 -8.27 -8.56 -4.60
N LEU A 314 -7.30 -8.21 -5.46
CA LEU A 314 -7.53 -7.46 -6.70
C LEU A 314 -8.41 -8.24 -7.68
N ASP A 315 -8.11 -9.51 -7.93
CA ASP A 315 -8.85 -10.35 -8.88
C ASP A 315 -10.27 -10.65 -8.41
N LEU A 316 -10.47 -10.87 -7.11
CA LEU A 316 -11.79 -10.96 -6.50
C LEU A 316 -12.59 -9.69 -6.81
N ILE A 317 -12.08 -8.52 -6.41
CA ILE A 317 -12.78 -7.25 -6.61
C ILE A 317 -13.03 -6.98 -8.10
N LYS A 318 -12.05 -7.23 -8.96
CA LYS A 318 -12.17 -7.04 -10.42
C LYS A 318 -13.31 -7.85 -11.02
N ARG A 319 -13.58 -9.05 -10.50
CA ARG A 319 -14.53 -10.01 -11.05
C ARG A 319 -15.91 -9.99 -10.38
N LEU A 320 -16.09 -9.27 -9.28
CA LEU A 320 -17.42 -9.00 -8.73
C LEU A 320 -18.29 -8.27 -9.76
N ASP A 321 -19.57 -8.65 -9.84
CA ASP A 321 -20.55 -8.01 -10.72
C ASP A 321 -20.72 -6.52 -10.36
N LYS A 322 -20.19 -5.65 -11.23
CA LYS A 322 -20.20 -4.19 -11.05
C LYS A 322 -21.59 -3.56 -11.16
N ASN A 323 -22.60 -4.30 -11.63
CA ASN A 323 -23.99 -3.87 -11.59
C ASN A 323 -24.63 -4.10 -10.21
N LYS A 324 -24.11 -5.07 -9.45
CA LYS A 324 -24.62 -5.43 -8.13
C LYS A 324 -23.78 -4.86 -6.99
N PHE A 325 -22.47 -4.83 -7.13
CA PHE A 325 -21.53 -4.49 -6.07
C PHE A 325 -20.73 -3.23 -6.37
N GLU A 326 -20.49 -2.46 -5.32
CA GLU A 326 -19.50 -1.38 -5.28
C GLU A 326 -18.47 -1.71 -4.20
N SER A 327 -17.20 -1.43 -4.50
CA SER A 327 -16.08 -1.82 -3.64
C SER A 327 -15.30 -0.59 -3.19
N ILE A 328 -15.07 -0.50 -1.89
CA ILE A 328 -14.25 0.52 -1.24
C ILE A 328 -13.10 -0.19 -0.55
N VAL A 329 -11.86 0.25 -0.78
CA VAL A 329 -10.66 -0.37 -0.19
C VAL A 329 -10.00 0.61 0.77
N LEU A 330 -9.68 0.14 1.98
CA LEU A 330 -8.87 0.83 2.98
C LEU A 330 -7.62 0.00 3.29
N THR A 331 -6.44 0.62 3.23
CA THR A 331 -5.19 0.00 3.71
C THR A 331 -4.72 0.58 5.03
N THR A 332 -4.07 -0.25 5.85
CA THR A 332 -3.74 0.08 7.26
C THR A 332 -2.25 0.12 7.57
N THR A 333 -1.36 -0.21 6.63
CA THR A 333 0.06 -0.42 6.91
C THR A 333 0.93 0.31 5.88
N PRO A 334 1.96 1.05 6.33
CA PRO A 334 2.88 1.75 5.43
C PRO A 334 3.53 0.84 4.39
N ASN A 335 3.38 1.20 3.11
CA ASN A 335 4.05 0.54 1.99
C ASN A 335 4.08 1.44 0.75
N ASP A 336 4.88 1.10 -0.26
CA ASP A 336 4.91 1.80 -1.56
C ASP A 336 3.68 1.48 -2.43
N ASN A 337 2.96 0.40 -2.13
CA ASN A 337 1.70 0.04 -2.80
C ASN A 337 1.79 0.02 -4.35
N PRO A 338 2.72 -0.75 -4.94
CA PRO A 338 2.99 -0.74 -6.38
C PRO A 338 1.80 -1.09 -7.29
N ILE A 339 0.77 -1.79 -6.79
CA ILE A 339 -0.43 -2.14 -7.58
C ILE A 339 -1.65 -1.29 -7.21
N ARG A 340 -1.46 -0.15 -6.51
CA ARG A 340 -2.53 0.78 -6.13
C ARG A 340 -3.40 1.22 -7.32
N GLN A 341 -2.79 1.58 -8.45
CA GLN A 341 -3.53 2.01 -9.63
C GLN A 341 -4.46 0.91 -10.18
N ASP A 342 -4.11 -0.36 -9.99
CA ASP A 342 -4.96 -1.47 -10.41
C ASP A 342 -6.21 -1.57 -9.53
N PHE A 343 -6.08 -1.34 -8.22
CA PHE A 343 -7.24 -1.18 -7.33
C PHE A 343 -8.08 0.05 -7.68
N GLU A 344 -7.46 1.20 -7.96
CA GLU A 344 -8.17 2.44 -8.31
C GLU A 344 -8.98 2.33 -9.62
N MET A 345 -8.57 1.45 -10.54
CA MET A 345 -9.33 1.16 -11.76
C MET A 345 -10.60 0.33 -11.50
N VAL A 346 -10.57 -0.58 -10.52
CA VAL A 346 -11.66 -1.55 -10.28
C VAL A 346 -12.55 -1.19 -9.08
N CYS A 347 -12.08 -0.31 -8.20
CA CYS A 347 -12.77 0.14 -6.99
C CYS A 347 -13.41 1.52 -7.15
N ASN A 348 -14.52 1.73 -6.43
CA ASN A 348 -15.20 3.02 -6.37
C ASN A 348 -14.36 4.04 -5.59
N GLU A 349 -13.69 3.62 -4.51
CA GLU A 349 -12.84 4.46 -3.66
C GLU A 349 -11.67 3.61 -3.12
N VAL A 350 -10.48 4.20 -2.99
CA VAL A 350 -9.27 3.55 -2.45
C VAL A 350 -8.55 4.55 -1.53
N TYR A 351 -8.37 4.19 -0.27
CA TYR A 351 -7.65 5.02 0.70
C TYR A 351 -6.52 4.22 1.34
N ASP A 352 -5.36 4.85 1.47
CA ASP A 352 -4.27 4.35 2.30
C ASP A 352 -4.18 5.19 3.57
N MET A 353 -4.81 4.72 4.66
CA MET A 353 -4.90 5.50 5.90
C MET A 353 -3.52 5.79 6.49
N SER A 354 -2.51 4.95 6.20
CA SER A 354 -1.13 5.18 6.66
C SER A 354 -0.44 6.40 6.04
N THR A 355 -1.02 6.95 4.98
CA THR A 355 -0.46 8.11 4.27
C THR A 355 -1.03 9.44 4.71
N PHE A 356 -2.09 9.47 5.53
CA PHE A 356 -2.78 10.71 5.88
C PHE A 356 -3.39 10.76 7.29
N LEU A 357 -3.34 9.65 8.05
CA LEU A 357 -3.88 9.55 9.41
C LEU A 357 -2.88 8.90 10.37
N ASP A 358 -2.98 9.28 11.64
CA ASP A 358 -2.45 8.49 12.74
C ASP A 358 -3.31 7.23 12.93
N ARG A 359 -2.67 6.13 13.33
CA ARG A 359 -3.35 4.84 13.56
C ARG A 359 -4.49 4.87 14.58
N SER A 360 -4.47 5.83 15.51
CA SER A 360 -5.57 6.04 16.47
C SER A 360 -6.83 6.63 15.81
N ASP A 361 -6.69 7.26 14.65
CA ASP A 361 -7.80 7.87 13.91
C ASP A 361 -8.36 6.95 12.81
N TYR A 362 -7.72 5.82 12.51
CA TYR A 362 -8.21 4.88 11.49
C TYR A 362 -9.64 4.39 11.80
N ILE A 363 -9.94 4.08 13.05
CA ILE A 363 -11.25 3.58 13.44
C ILE A 363 -12.36 4.61 13.21
N ASN A 364 -12.06 5.91 13.41
CA ASN A 364 -13.00 7.00 13.14
C ASN A 364 -13.20 7.21 11.63
N PHE A 365 -12.13 7.05 10.85
CA PHE A 365 -12.23 7.12 9.40
C PHE A 365 -13.06 5.95 8.84
N VAL A 366 -12.84 4.73 9.35
CA VAL A 366 -13.64 3.55 9.00
C VAL A 366 -15.11 3.74 9.41
N ASP A 367 -15.35 4.25 10.61
CA ASP A 367 -16.69 4.61 11.09
C ASP A 367 -17.39 5.59 10.14
N TYR A 368 -16.69 6.65 9.77
CA TYR A 368 -17.14 7.63 8.79
C TYR A 368 -17.47 6.98 7.44
N ILE A 369 -16.59 6.15 6.88
CA ILE A 369 -16.83 5.49 5.59
C ILE A 369 -18.07 4.59 5.68
N ILE A 370 -18.21 3.81 6.75
CA ILE A 370 -19.38 2.95 6.97
C ILE A 370 -20.67 3.77 7.01
N GLU A 371 -20.70 4.83 7.83
CA GLU A 371 -21.90 5.65 8.02
C GLU A 371 -22.28 6.44 6.77
N SER A 372 -21.29 7.06 6.12
CA SER A 372 -21.49 7.97 5.00
C SER A 372 -21.81 7.23 3.71
N ARG A 373 -21.14 6.10 3.42
CA ARG A 373 -21.34 5.33 2.19
C ARG A 373 -22.47 4.32 2.32
N LYS A 374 -22.95 4.02 3.54
CA LYS A 374 -23.96 2.98 3.81
C LYS A 374 -23.46 1.59 3.41
N ILE A 375 -22.33 1.20 4.01
CA ILE A 375 -21.69 -0.09 3.79
C ILE A 375 -22.65 -1.22 4.19
N ASP A 376 -22.70 -2.26 3.37
CA ASP A 376 -23.54 -3.44 3.56
C ASP A 376 -22.75 -4.65 4.08
N LEU A 377 -21.44 -4.68 3.89
CA LEU A 377 -20.57 -5.79 4.32
C LEU A 377 -19.14 -5.30 4.56
N VAL A 378 -18.49 -5.82 5.60
CA VAL A 378 -17.06 -5.60 5.89
C VAL A 378 -16.29 -6.88 5.64
N PHE A 379 -15.25 -6.79 4.80
CA PHE A 379 -14.36 -7.88 4.45
C PHE A 379 -12.92 -7.53 4.86
N VAL A 380 -12.34 -8.30 5.77
CA VAL A 380 -10.96 -8.11 6.23
C VAL A 380 -10.06 -9.18 5.63
N SER A 381 -8.94 -8.79 5.03
CA SER A 381 -7.91 -9.75 4.63
C SER A 381 -6.56 -9.31 5.16
N ASN A 382 -5.96 -10.14 6.00
CA ASN A 382 -4.60 -9.97 6.51
C ASN A 382 -4.29 -8.55 7.05
N SER A 383 -5.24 -7.86 7.67
CA SER A 383 -5.03 -6.54 8.26
C SER A 383 -5.15 -6.60 9.78
N HIS A 384 -4.03 -6.47 10.50
CA HIS A 384 -4.02 -6.47 11.97
C HIS A 384 -5.00 -5.44 12.53
N TYR A 385 -4.90 -4.18 12.09
CA TYR A 385 -5.79 -3.11 12.53
C TYR A 385 -7.23 -3.34 12.08
N GLY A 386 -7.45 -3.89 10.88
CA GLY A 386 -8.78 -4.25 10.38
C GLY A 386 -9.50 -5.25 11.29
N TYR A 387 -8.80 -6.28 11.78
CA TYR A 387 -9.38 -7.23 12.74
C TYR A 387 -9.83 -6.55 14.03
N TYR A 388 -8.96 -5.76 14.65
CA TYR A 388 -9.26 -5.13 15.93
C TYR A 388 -10.22 -3.93 15.85
N MET A 389 -10.64 -3.51 14.64
CA MET A 389 -11.78 -2.59 14.44
C MET A 389 -13.13 -3.30 14.47
N LEU A 390 -13.19 -4.61 14.21
CA LEU A 390 -14.45 -5.36 14.12
C LEU A 390 -15.31 -5.31 15.40
N PRO A 391 -14.74 -5.37 16.63
CA PRO A 391 -15.52 -5.20 17.86
C PRO A 391 -16.31 -3.90 17.90
N PHE A 392 -15.68 -2.78 17.53
CA PHE A 392 -16.34 -1.48 17.43
C PHE A 392 -17.39 -1.45 16.31
N ILE A 393 -17.05 -1.98 15.13
CA ILE A 393 -17.97 -2.02 13.97
C ILE A 393 -19.22 -2.82 14.33
N LYS A 394 -19.09 -4.00 14.95
CA LYS A 394 -20.23 -4.83 15.37
C LYS A 394 -21.03 -4.18 16.51
N ALA A 395 -20.38 -3.45 17.42
CA ALA A 395 -21.07 -2.69 18.46
C ALA A 395 -21.99 -1.61 17.88
N LYS A 396 -21.48 -0.83 16.91
CA LYS A 396 -22.20 0.31 16.32
C LYS A 396 -23.14 -0.10 15.19
N TYR A 397 -22.77 -1.11 14.41
CA TYR A 397 -23.47 -1.60 13.22
C TYR A 397 -23.77 -3.11 13.30
N PRO A 398 -24.63 -3.55 14.23
CA PRO A 398 -24.81 -4.97 14.54
C PRO A 398 -25.38 -5.82 13.40
N ASN A 399 -25.98 -5.19 12.37
CA ASN A 399 -26.55 -5.88 11.22
C ASN A 399 -25.59 -5.98 10.02
N ILE A 400 -24.42 -5.33 10.06
CA ILE A 400 -23.45 -5.42 8.97
C ILE A 400 -22.68 -6.74 9.15
N PRO A 401 -22.73 -7.69 8.20
CA PRO A 401 -21.90 -8.88 8.24
C PRO A 401 -20.41 -8.51 8.15
N CYS A 402 -19.60 -9.15 8.98
CA CYS A 402 -18.15 -9.02 8.99
C CYS A 402 -17.54 -10.39 8.71
N MET A 403 -16.70 -10.49 7.69
CA MET A 403 -16.02 -11.73 7.33
C MET A 403 -14.56 -11.46 7.03
N ASP A 404 -13.76 -12.52 7.09
CA ASP A 404 -12.34 -12.43 6.80
C ASP A 404 -11.84 -13.54 5.88
N TYR A 405 -10.68 -13.28 5.30
CA TYR A 405 -9.98 -14.23 4.46
C TYR A 405 -8.51 -14.34 4.85
N ILE A 406 -8.08 -15.56 5.19
CA ILE A 406 -6.71 -15.89 5.58
C ILE A 406 -5.98 -16.55 4.41
N HIS A 407 -4.94 -15.89 3.91
CA HIS A 407 -4.13 -16.41 2.80
C HIS A 407 -3.06 -17.42 3.23
N SER A 408 -2.57 -17.33 4.45
CA SER A 408 -1.54 -18.22 5.01
C SER A 408 -1.38 -17.97 6.51
N ILE A 409 -0.86 -18.97 7.23
CA ILE A 409 -0.43 -18.82 8.64
C ILE A 409 1.09 -18.81 8.69
N ASP A 410 1.67 -17.73 9.23
CA ASP A 410 3.09 -17.66 9.56
C ASP A 410 3.31 -18.09 11.01
N LEU A 411 3.80 -19.31 11.20
CA LEU A 411 4.11 -19.87 12.52
C LEU A 411 5.40 -19.30 13.12
N ALA A 412 6.22 -18.60 12.34
CA ALA A 412 7.43 -17.93 12.83
C ALA A 412 7.15 -16.54 13.40
N ASP A 413 5.94 -15.98 13.18
CA ASP A 413 5.55 -14.73 13.84
C ASP A 413 5.32 -15.00 15.35
N PRO A 414 6.13 -14.40 16.24
CA PRO A 414 6.03 -14.62 17.69
C PRO A 414 4.69 -14.16 18.31
N ARG A 415 3.81 -13.53 17.54
CA ARG A 415 2.46 -13.09 17.96
C ARG A 415 1.34 -13.89 17.30
N SER A 416 1.70 -14.97 16.61
CA SER A 416 0.79 -15.94 16.00
C SER A 416 -0.04 -15.41 14.80
N GLY A 417 0.52 -14.48 14.01
CA GLY A 417 0.05 -14.08 12.67
C GLY A 417 -1.43 -13.65 12.55
N PHE A 418 -1.93 -13.56 11.31
CA PHE A 418 -3.34 -13.18 11.05
C PHE A 418 -4.36 -14.19 11.58
N GLY A 419 -3.95 -15.46 11.75
CA GLY A 419 -4.78 -16.50 12.37
C GLY A 419 -5.15 -16.16 13.82
N ARG A 420 -4.21 -15.59 14.60
CA ARG A 420 -4.49 -15.11 15.95
C ARG A 420 -5.45 -13.94 15.97
N CYS A 421 -5.20 -12.92 15.15
CA CYS A 421 -6.09 -11.76 15.06
C CYS A 421 -7.52 -12.18 14.71
N SER A 422 -7.67 -13.08 13.73
CA SER A 422 -8.95 -13.66 13.34
C SER A 422 -9.62 -14.47 14.46
N LYS A 423 -8.84 -15.16 15.30
CA LYS A 423 -9.37 -15.88 16.48
C LYS A 423 -9.78 -14.90 17.59
N ASP A 424 -8.98 -13.88 17.87
CA ASP A 424 -9.27 -12.88 18.92
C ASP A 424 -10.63 -12.22 18.69
N VAL A 425 -11.02 -12.01 17.43
CA VAL A 425 -12.30 -11.39 17.04
C VAL A 425 -13.30 -12.36 16.42
N ASP A 426 -13.13 -13.67 16.61
CA ASP A 426 -14.01 -14.73 16.05
C ASP A 426 -15.49 -14.53 16.45
N TYR A 427 -15.71 -13.94 17.63
CA TYR A 427 -17.06 -13.63 18.10
C TYR A 427 -17.73 -12.51 17.27
N CYS A 428 -16.97 -11.65 16.61
CA CYS A 428 -17.43 -10.61 15.67
C CYS A 428 -17.57 -11.09 14.23
N LEU A 429 -16.95 -12.22 13.87
CA LEU A 429 -16.95 -12.73 12.51
C LEU A 429 -18.18 -13.60 12.24
N ASP A 430 -18.83 -13.33 11.11
CA ASP A 430 -19.90 -14.14 10.53
C ASP A 430 -19.35 -15.44 9.96
N LYS A 431 -18.23 -15.34 9.25
CA LYS A 431 -17.54 -16.46 8.63
C LYS A 431 -16.09 -16.12 8.38
N THR A 432 -15.23 -17.12 8.53
CA THR A 432 -13.85 -17.06 8.05
C THR A 432 -13.67 -17.95 6.85
N TYR A 433 -12.97 -17.42 5.86
CA TYR A 433 -12.54 -18.15 4.69
C TYR A 433 -11.02 -18.27 4.66
N CYS A 434 -10.51 -19.34 4.06
CA CYS A 434 -9.08 -19.51 3.84
C CYS A 434 -8.79 -20.20 2.51
N CYS A 435 -7.55 -20.07 2.07
CA CYS A 435 -7.13 -20.40 0.72
C CYS A 435 -7.01 -21.91 0.41
N ASN A 436 -6.94 -22.77 1.43
CA ASN A 436 -6.83 -24.22 1.28
C ASN A 436 -7.19 -24.94 2.61
N ASN A 437 -7.45 -26.24 2.55
CA ASN A 437 -7.75 -27.07 3.72
C ASN A 437 -6.54 -27.25 4.64
N PHE A 438 -5.31 -27.15 4.13
CA PHE A 438 -4.13 -27.12 4.99
C PHE A 438 -4.19 -25.96 5.98
N THR A 439 -4.42 -24.75 5.50
CA THR A 439 -4.59 -23.53 6.31
C THR A 439 -5.82 -23.65 7.20
N LYS A 440 -6.92 -24.23 6.69
CA LYS A 440 -8.11 -24.55 7.50
C LYS A 440 -7.78 -25.43 8.71
N LYS A 441 -7.02 -26.51 8.50
CA LYS A 441 -6.59 -27.42 9.56
C LYS A 441 -5.71 -26.71 10.58
N GLN A 442 -4.80 -25.84 10.13
CA GLN A 442 -3.98 -25.04 11.05
C GLN A 442 -4.84 -24.06 11.86
N LEU A 443 -5.82 -23.37 11.25
CA LEU A 443 -6.76 -22.51 11.97
C LEU A 443 -7.55 -23.28 13.03
N ILE A 444 -7.99 -24.50 12.72
CA ILE A 444 -8.70 -25.36 13.68
C ILE A 444 -7.76 -25.84 14.79
N ASN A 445 -6.61 -26.41 14.43
CA ASN A 445 -5.74 -27.11 15.38
C ASN A 445 -4.93 -26.16 16.25
N ASP A 446 -4.39 -25.08 15.68
CA ASP A 446 -3.45 -24.18 16.36
C ASP A 446 -4.17 -23.01 17.03
N PHE A 447 -5.38 -22.67 16.57
CA PHE A 447 -6.15 -21.50 17.04
C PHE A 447 -7.56 -21.82 17.55
N ASP A 448 -8.02 -23.09 17.51
CA ASP A 448 -9.39 -23.49 17.87
C ASP A 448 -10.46 -22.69 17.11
N LYS A 449 -10.25 -22.48 15.81
CA LYS A 449 -11.16 -21.72 14.96
C LYS A 449 -11.99 -22.68 14.10
N ASN A 450 -13.17 -23.04 14.60
CA ASN A 450 -14.05 -24.04 13.97
C ASN A 450 -14.96 -23.46 12.88
N ASN A 451 -15.28 -22.16 12.91
CA ASN A 451 -16.14 -21.50 11.91
C ASN A 451 -15.34 -21.02 10.68
N VAL A 452 -14.66 -21.96 10.03
CA VAL A 452 -13.80 -21.68 8.87
C VAL A 452 -14.16 -22.56 7.67
N GLU A 453 -14.12 -21.98 6.48
CA GLU A 453 -14.38 -22.67 5.21
C GLU A 453 -13.29 -22.38 4.18
N THR A 454 -13.03 -23.33 3.30
CA THR A 454 -12.01 -23.20 2.27
C THR A 454 -12.62 -22.64 0.99
N ILE A 455 -12.08 -21.53 0.51
CA ILE A 455 -12.30 -21.02 -0.84
C ILE A 455 -10.94 -20.85 -1.49
N TYR A 456 -10.72 -21.61 -2.55
CA TYR A 456 -9.44 -21.60 -3.26
C TYR A 456 -9.26 -20.32 -4.06
N ILE A 457 -8.00 -19.85 -4.15
CA ILE A 457 -7.60 -18.66 -4.89
C ILE A 457 -7.83 -18.79 -6.40
N GLY A 458 -7.85 -20.02 -6.93
CA GLY A 458 -8.05 -20.29 -8.34
C GLY A 458 -6.94 -19.74 -9.25
N THR A 459 -7.13 -19.85 -10.57
CA THR A 459 -6.25 -19.30 -11.61
C THR A 459 -7.04 -18.66 -12.74
N ASP A 460 -6.39 -17.75 -13.48
CA ASP A 460 -6.95 -17.10 -14.66
C ASP A 460 -6.88 -18.07 -15.85
N SER A 461 -7.93 -18.89 -16.02
CA SER A 461 -8.00 -19.90 -17.08
C SER A 461 -8.10 -19.31 -18.49
N GLU A 462 -8.44 -18.02 -18.61
CA GLU A 462 -8.40 -17.29 -19.88
C GLU A 462 -6.96 -16.87 -20.19
N LYS A 463 -6.20 -16.38 -19.21
CA LYS A 463 -4.77 -16.10 -19.39
C LYS A 463 -3.99 -17.38 -19.68
N PHE A 464 -4.21 -18.42 -18.89
CA PHE A 464 -3.56 -19.72 -19.01
C PHE A 464 -4.42 -20.65 -19.86
N ASP A 465 -4.48 -20.34 -21.15
CA ASP A 465 -5.21 -21.10 -22.17
C ASP A 465 -4.25 -21.69 -23.20
N PRO A 466 -4.13 -23.03 -23.30
CA PRO A 466 -3.21 -23.68 -24.22
C PRO A 466 -3.53 -23.39 -25.69
N VAL A 467 -4.78 -23.04 -26.04
CA VAL A 467 -5.20 -22.74 -27.43
C VAL A 467 -4.53 -21.48 -27.97
N LYS A 468 -4.08 -20.58 -27.08
CA LYS A 468 -3.40 -19.32 -27.46
C LYS A 468 -1.97 -19.52 -27.94
N TYR A 469 -1.40 -20.71 -27.80
CA TYR A 469 0.02 -20.95 -28.00
C TYR A 469 0.29 -22.03 -29.04
N ASP A 470 1.30 -21.79 -29.89
CA ASP A 470 1.84 -22.77 -30.82
C ASP A 470 3.11 -23.37 -30.21
N LYS A 471 3.01 -24.62 -29.73
CA LYS A 471 4.11 -25.35 -29.08
C LYS A 471 5.37 -25.42 -29.93
N ASN A 472 5.26 -25.55 -31.27
CA ASN A 472 6.44 -25.64 -32.14
C ASN A 472 7.14 -24.30 -32.32
N LYS A 473 6.38 -23.20 -32.45
CA LYS A 473 6.95 -21.84 -32.52
C LYS A 473 7.62 -21.44 -31.22
N LEU A 474 7.04 -21.80 -30.08
CA LEU A 474 7.64 -21.53 -28.78
C LEU A 474 8.92 -22.35 -28.56
N LYS A 475 8.94 -23.61 -28.99
CA LYS A 475 10.16 -24.41 -28.98
C LYS A 475 11.27 -23.77 -29.82
N ASP A 476 10.95 -23.22 -31.01
CA ASP A 476 11.93 -22.45 -31.80
C ASP A 476 12.40 -21.19 -31.05
N LYS A 477 11.48 -20.42 -30.47
CA LYS A 477 11.78 -19.20 -29.70
C LYS A 477 12.80 -19.45 -28.58
N TYR A 478 12.67 -20.58 -27.89
CA TYR A 478 13.50 -20.93 -26.75
C TYR A 478 14.65 -21.88 -27.10
N ASN A 479 14.91 -22.19 -28.38
CA ASN A 479 15.93 -23.15 -28.83
C ASN A 479 15.77 -24.55 -28.22
N ILE A 480 14.54 -25.06 -28.16
CA ILE A 480 14.19 -26.35 -27.54
C ILE A 480 13.90 -27.40 -28.64
N PRO A 481 14.40 -28.65 -28.51
CA PRO A 481 14.14 -29.70 -29.49
C PRO A 481 12.66 -30.03 -29.70
N LYS A 482 12.20 -30.03 -30.96
CA LYS A 482 10.80 -30.27 -31.34
C LYS A 482 10.31 -31.69 -31.02
N ASN A 483 11.15 -32.70 -31.25
CA ASN A 483 10.77 -34.12 -31.17
C ASN A 483 10.87 -34.72 -29.75
N ARG A 484 11.32 -33.94 -28.78
CA ARG A 484 11.54 -34.39 -27.39
C ARG A 484 10.38 -33.99 -26.49
N LYS A 485 10.15 -34.82 -25.48
CA LYS A 485 9.18 -34.55 -24.40
C LYS A 485 9.82 -33.65 -23.36
N ILE A 486 9.10 -32.62 -22.93
CA ILE A 486 9.63 -31.54 -22.11
C ILE A 486 9.20 -31.69 -20.66
N ILE A 487 10.15 -31.73 -19.74
CA ILE A 487 9.88 -31.69 -18.30
C ILE A 487 10.40 -30.36 -17.76
N SER A 488 9.52 -29.56 -17.17
CA SER A 488 9.85 -28.21 -16.72
C SER A 488 9.87 -28.06 -15.20
N PHE A 489 10.79 -27.24 -14.71
CA PHE A 489 10.80 -26.69 -13.36
C PHE A 489 10.66 -25.18 -13.45
N ILE A 490 9.61 -24.63 -12.82
CA ILE A 490 9.27 -23.20 -12.91
C ILE A 490 9.13 -22.65 -11.48
N ALA A 491 10.18 -22.02 -10.97
CA ALA A 491 10.19 -21.44 -9.62
C ALA A 491 11.41 -20.55 -9.41
N ARG A 492 11.42 -19.78 -8.30
CA ARG A 492 12.63 -19.11 -7.82
C ARG A 492 13.71 -20.15 -7.50
N LEU A 493 14.97 -19.86 -7.84
CA LEU A 493 16.09 -20.76 -7.56
C LEU A 493 16.64 -20.53 -6.14
N SER A 494 15.93 -21.08 -5.17
CA SER A 494 16.18 -20.95 -3.73
C SER A 494 16.08 -22.30 -3.00
N GLU A 495 16.57 -22.36 -1.77
CA GLU A 495 16.62 -23.58 -0.96
C GLU A 495 15.25 -24.23 -0.77
N GLU A 496 14.19 -23.43 -0.55
CA GLU A 496 12.84 -23.94 -0.34
C GLU A 496 12.22 -24.57 -1.60
N LYS A 497 12.72 -24.20 -2.79
CA LYS A 497 12.26 -24.74 -4.09
C LYS A 497 13.07 -25.94 -4.57
N ARG A 498 14.25 -26.18 -3.98
CA ARG A 498 15.10 -27.36 -4.19
C ARG A 498 15.44 -27.63 -5.68
N PRO A 499 15.88 -26.63 -6.48
CA PRO A 499 16.16 -26.82 -7.91
C PRO A 499 17.27 -27.84 -8.20
N GLU A 500 18.20 -28.05 -7.27
CA GLU A 500 19.23 -29.09 -7.43
C GLU A 500 18.67 -30.51 -7.36
N MET A 501 17.61 -30.73 -6.59
CA MET A 501 16.88 -32.01 -6.58
C MET A 501 16.26 -32.26 -7.95
N PHE A 502 15.67 -31.24 -8.58
CA PHE A 502 15.11 -31.36 -9.93
C PHE A 502 16.17 -31.84 -10.93
N VAL A 503 17.38 -31.29 -10.89
CA VAL A 503 18.49 -31.75 -11.76
C VAL A 503 18.81 -33.22 -11.55
N GLU A 504 18.84 -33.70 -10.31
CA GLU A 504 19.11 -35.11 -9.98
C GLU A 504 18.00 -36.04 -10.45
N ILE A 505 16.72 -35.65 -10.27
CA ILE A 505 15.56 -36.37 -10.82
C ILE A 505 15.69 -36.51 -12.35
N CYS A 506 16.02 -35.40 -13.02
CA CYS A 506 16.17 -35.35 -14.47
C CYS A 506 17.30 -36.24 -14.98
N LYS A 507 18.44 -36.30 -14.27
CA LYS A 507 19.55 -37.21 -14.62
C LYS A 507 19.14 -38.67 -14.59
N ARG A 508 18.38 -39.10 -13.56
CA ARG A 508 17.87 -40.48 -13.46
C ARG A 508 16.83 -40.79 -14.54
N LEU A 509 15.93 -39.85 -14.81
CA LEU A 509 14.95 -39.98 -15.90
C LEU A 509 15.61 -40.08 -17.27
N HIS A 510 16.61 -39.24 -17.55
CA HIS A 510 17.32 -39.24 -18.82
C HIS A 510 18.06 -40.55 -19.08
N TYR A 511 18.65 -41.14 -18.03
CA TYR A 511 19.30 -42.45 -18.13
C TYR A 511 18.33 -43.55 -18.60
N ASN A 512 17.08 -43.50 -18.15
CA ASN A 512 16.03 -44.44 -18.56
C ASN A 512 15.34 -44.06 -19.88
N ASN A 513 15.33 -42.77 -20.24
CA ASN A 513 14.63 -42.25 -21.41
C ASN A 513 15.37 -41.05 -22.03
N PRO A 514 16.24 -41.29 -23.04
CA PRO A 514 17.01 -40.22 -23.68
C PRO A 514 16.15 -39.27 -24.52
N ASN A 515 14.86 -39.55 -24.75
CA ASN A 515 13.96 -38.65 -25.49
C ASN A 515 13.44 -37.45 -24.65
N LEU A 516 13.81 -37.36 -23.37
CA LEU A 516 13.39 -36.28 -22.47
C LEU A 516 14.33 -35.07 -22.57
N TYR A 517 13.76 -33.86 -22.55
CA TYR A 517 14.49 -32.60 -22.48
C TYR A 517 13.98 -31.77 -21.29
N PHE A 518 14.88 -31.06 -20.61
CA PHE A 518 14.58 -30.45 -19.32
C PHE A 518 14.67 -28.93 -19.38
N VAL A 519 13.65 -28.24 -18.87
CA VAL A 519 13.57 -26.77 -18.90
C VAL A 519 13.54 -26.24 -17.46
N ILE A 520 14.45 -25.31 -17.13
CA ILE A 520 14.47 -24.61 -15.85
C ILE A 520 14.19 -23.14 -16.11
N ALA A 521 13.02 -22.66 -15.67
CA ALA A 521 12.60 -21.26 -15.75
C ALA A 521 12.57 -20.64 -14.36
N GLY A 522 13.47 -19.69 -14.11
CA GLY A 522 13.65 -19.09 -12.80
C GLY A 522 15.03 -18.47 -12.63
N ASP A 523 15.12 -17.56 -11.68
CA ASP A 523 16.39 -16.99 -11.23
C ASP A 523 16.45 -17.00 -9.69
N GLY A 524 17.64 -16.84 -9.13
CA GLY A 524 17.90 -16.88 -7.69
C GLY A 524 19.36 -17.18 -7.37
N TYR A 525 19.71 -17.11 -6.09
CA TYR A 525 21.10 -17.27 -5.66
C TYR A 525 21.67 -18.68 -5.95
N LEU A 526 20.81 -19.68 -6.17
CA LEU A 526 21.23 -21.03 -6.58
C LEU A 526 21.46 -21.18 -8.08
N TYR A 527 21.23 -20.14 -8.91
CA TYR A 527 21.35 -20.21 -10.38
C TYR A 527 22.69 -20.83 -10.82
N ASN A 528 23.81 -20.29 -10.33
CA ASN A 528 25.14 -20.77 -10.71
C ASN A 528 25.40 -22.20 -10.25
N SER A 529 24.90 -22.59 -9.07
CA SER A 529 25.05 -23.95 -8.54
C SER A 529 24.31 -24.95 -9.41
N VAL A 530 23.08 -24.63 -9.81
CA VAL A 530 22.27 -25.45 -10.72
C VAL A 530 22.93 -25.52 -12.11
N ASN A 531 23.34 -24.38 -12.68
CA ASN A 531 23.95 -24.31 -14.01
C ASN A 531 25.25 -25.13 -14.12
N SER A 532 26.00 -25.28 -13.02
CA SER A 532 27.22 -26.12 -13.00
C SER A 532 26.94 -27.63 -13.06
N LYS A 533 25.69 -28.06 -12.83
CA LYS A 533 25.29 -29.47 -12.68
C LYS A 533 24.49 -30.00 -13.87
N ILE A 534 24.06 -29.15 -14.80
CA ILE A 534 23.25 -29.53 -15.96
C ILE A 534 24.11 -30.04 -17.14
N THR A 535 23.47 -30.70 -18.10
CA THR A 535 24.06 -31.20 -19.35
C THR A 535 23.37 -30.59 -20.57
N ASP A 536 23.77 -30.97 -21.79
CA ASP A 536 23.19 -30.45 -23.05
C ASP A 536 21.69 -30.74 -23.23
N ASP A 537 21.13 -31.67 -22.44
CA ASP A 537 19.71 -32.01 -22.40
C ASP A 537 18.87 -31.07 -21.54
N PHE A 538 19.48 -30.02 -21.00
CA PHE A 538 18.83 -28.99 -20.20
C PHE A 538 18.91 -27.63 -20.90
N ILE A 539 17.96 -26.77 -20.57
CA ILE A 539 18.06 -25.34 -20.81
C ILE A 539 17.65 -24.56 -19.56
N MET A 540 18.46 -23.57 -19.21
CA MET A 540 18.13 -22.58 -18.20
C MET A 540 17.68 -21.29 -18.89
N LEU A 541 16.45 -20.86 -18.63
CA LEU A 541 15.86 -19.68 -19.27
C LEU A 541 16.00 -18.40 -18.45
N GLY A 542 16.43 -18.50 -17.19
CA GLY A 542 16.46 -17.37 -16.26
C GLY A 542 15.07 -16.88 -15.89
N MET A 543 14.95 -15.61 -15.51
CA MET A 543 13.68 -15.00 -15.13
C MET A 543 12.75 -14.84 -16.35
N ILE A 544 11.63 -15.57 -16.35
CA ILE A 544 10.59 -15.48 -17.38
C ILE A 544 9.44 -14.60 -16.89
N LYS A 545 8.98 -13.67 -17.73
CA LYS A 545 7.76 -12.87 -17.47
C LYS A 545 6.49 -13.59 -17.89
N GLU A 546 6.49 -14.20 -19.07
CA GLU A 546 5.34 -14.93 -19.64
C GLU A 546 5.43 -16.43 -19.33
N THR A 547 5.10 -16.81 -18.09
CA THR A 547 5.18 -18.21 -17.64
C THR A 547 4.27 -19.16 -18.43
N ALA A 548 3.15 -18.65 -18.95
CA ALA A 548 2.23 -19.38 -19.82
C ALA A 548 2.91 -19.99 -21.05
N GLU A 549 3.92 -19.31 -21.63
CA GLU A 549 4.68 -19.87 -22.76
C GLU A 549 5.49 -21.11 -22.36
N ILE A 550 6.02 -21.13 -21.13
CA ILE A 550 6.81 -22.26 -20.64
C ILE A 550 5.89 -23.44 -20.36
N TYR A 551 4.71 -23.21 -19.76
CA TYR A 551 3.72 -24.27 -19.63
C TYR A 551 3.29 -24.82 -20.99
N ALA A 552 3.04 -23.97 -21.98
CA ALA A 552 2.61 -24.40 -23.32
C ALA A 552 3.60 -25.33 -24.02
N ILE A 553 4.90 -25.20 -23.76
CA ILE A 553 5.93 -26.12 -24.31
C ILE A 553 6.13 -27.38 -23.49
N SER A 554 5.75 -27.37 -22.21
CA SER A 554 5.94 -28.49 -21.29
C SER A 554 5.05 -29.68 -21.64
N ASP A 555 5.50 -30.86 -21.25
CA ASP A 555 4.69 -32.08 -21.19
C ASP A 555 4.42 -32.46 -19.72
N ILE A 556 5.33 -32.17 -18.78
CA ILE A 556 5.12 -32.31 -17.33
C ILE A 556 5.80 -31.15 -16.59
N THR A 557 5.18 -30.63 -15.53
CA THR A 557 5.82 -29.73 -14.57
C THR A 557 6.20 -30.46 -13.29
N VAL A 558 7.40 -30.23 -12.75
CA VAL A 558 7.87 -30.83 -11.49
C VAL A 558 8.14 -29.75 -10.45
N ASN A 559 7.55 -29.89 -9.28
CA ASN A 559 7.71 -28.99 -8.13
C ASN A 559 8.36 -29.75 -6.96
N CYS A 560 9.60 -29.40 -6.62
CA CYS A 560 10.38 -30.13 -5.59
C CYS A 560 10.31 -29.51 -4.18
N SER A 561 9.39 -28.59 -3.95
CA SER A 561 9.43 -27.65 -2.82
C SER A 561 9.38 -28.33 -1.44
N SER A 562 10.11 -27.78 -0.48
CA SER A 562 10.04 -28.16 0.95
C SER A 562 9.05 -27.32 1.76
N LEU A 563 8.59 -26.20 1.20
CA LEU A 563 7.59 -25.32 1.78
C LEU A 563 6.77 -24.68 0.66
N GLU A 564 5.45 -24.81 0.75
CA GLU A 564 4.49 -24.13 -0.12
C GLU A 564 3.30 -23.64 0.71
N GLY A 565 2.90 -22.39 0.49
CA GLY A 565 1.60 -21.90 0.95
C GLY A 565 0.53 -22.24 -0.08
N LEU A 566 0.62 -21.61 -1.25
CA LEU A 566 -0.15 -21.91 -2.46
C LEU A 566 0.80 -21.93 -3.65
N ALA A 567 0.92 -23.06 -4.33
CA ALA A 567 1.70 -23.13 -5.55
C ALA A 567 0.85 -22.71 -6.74
N LEU A 568 0.81 -21.40 -7.02
CA LEU A 568 0.19 -20.84 -8.22
C LEU A 568 0.70 -21.56 -9.48
N THR A 569 1.97 -21.97 -9.50
CA THR A 569 2.58 -22.72 -10.60
C THR A 569 1.85 -24.03 -10.90
N SER A 570 1.32 -24.72 -9.90
CA SER A 570 0.51 -25.93 -10.10
C SER A 570 -0.83 -25.61 -10.75
N TYR A 571 -1.51 -24.54 -10.32
CA TYR A 571 -2.76 -24.11 -10.93
C TYR A 571 -2.58 -23.67 -12.38
N GLU A 572 -1.55 -22.85 -12.65
CA GLU A 572 -1.19 -22.37 -13.98
C GLU A 572 -0.86 -23.54 -14.92
N SER A 573 -0.06 -24.50 -14.46
CA SER A 573 0.32 -25.70 -15.23
C SER A 573 -0.90 -26.56 -15.60
N LEU A 574 -1.74 -26.87 -14.61
CA LEU A 574 -2.95 -27.66 -14.86
C LEU A 574 -3.93 -26.93 -15.80
N SER A 575 -4.05 -25.60 -15.69
CA SER A 575 -4.89 -24.79 -16.59
C SER A 575 -4.42 -24.89 -18.05
N MET A 576 -3.10 -25.01 -18.25
CA MET A 576 -2.47 -25.23 -19.55
C MET A 576 -2.55 -26.68 -20.04
N GLY A 577 -3.24 -27.55 -19.31
CA GLY A 577 -3.36 -28.97 -19.63
C GLY A 577 -2.07 -29.77 -19.36
N VAL A 578 -1.18 -29.27 -18.50
CA VAL A 578 0.11 -29.89 -18.21
C VAL A 578 0.08 -30.56 -16.84
N PRO A 579 0.31 -31.88 -16.75
CA PRO A 579 0.37 -32.59 -15.49
C PRO A 579 1.48 -32.12 -14.56
N VAL A 580 1.24 -32.22 -13.25
CA VAL A 580 2.19 -31.75 -12.23
C VAL A 580 2.62 -32.90 -11.32
N VAL A 581 3.92 -33.09 -11.13
CA VAL A 581 4.46 -33.95 -10.07
C VAL A 581 5.03 -33.07 -8.95
N SER A 582 4.50 -33.19 -7.75
CA SER A 582 4.83 -32.28 -6.62
C SER A 582 5.00 -33.03 -5.30
N THR A 583 5.73 -32.41 -4.37
CA THR A 583 5.68 -32.79 -2.95
C THR A 583 4.28 -32.58 -2.36
N ASP A 584 3.96 -33.31 -1.29
CA ASP A 584 2.72 -33.21 -0.48
C ASP A 584 2.73 -32.09 0.57
N VAL A 585 3.58 -31.08 0.40
CA VAL A 585 3.67 -29.93 1.32
C VAL A 585 2.53 -28.93 1.09
N GLY A 586 2.05 -28.32 2.18
CA GLY A 586 0.99 -27.31 2.12
C GLY A 586 -0.32 -27.87 1.56
N GLY A 587 -0.95 -27.12 0.65
CA GLY A 587 -2.22 -27.49 0.00
C GLY A 587 -2.09 -28.23 -1.34
N GLN A 588 -0.92 -28.77 -1.70
CA GLN A 588 -0.69 -29.37 -3.03
C GLN A 588 -1.60 -30.56 -3.33
N THR A 589 -1.85 -31.41 -2.34
CA THR A 589 -2.68 -32.63 -2.46
C THR A 589 -4.17 -32.34 -2.64
N GLU A 590 -4.58 -31.08 -2.48
CA GLU A 590 -5.97 -30.64 -2.72
C GLU A 590 -6.22 -30.35 -4.21
N LEU A 591 -5.15 -30.04 -4.94
CA LEU A 591 -5.19 -29.77 -6.37
C LEU A 591 -4.67 -30.97 -7.18
N ILE A 592 -3.57 -31.58 -6.74
CA ILE A 592 -2.87 -32.65 -7.45
C ILE A 592 -3.27 -34.00 -6.88
N ASP A 593 -3.84 -34.83 -7.73
CA ASP A 593 -4.16 -36.23 -7.48
C ASP A 593 -3.63 -37.11 -8.64
N GLU A 594 -3.88 -38.41 -8.58
CA GLU A 594 -3.40 -39.36 -9.58
C GLU A 594 -3.93 -39.13 -11.00
N ASN A 595 -5.06 -38.43 -11.14
CA ASN A 595 -5.74 -38.17 -12.41
C ASN A 595 -5.16 -36.99 -13.17
N VAL A 596 -4.48 -36.07 -12.48
CA VAL A 596 -3.93 -34.82 -13.05
C VAL A 596 -2.41 -34.67 -12.86
N GLY A 597 -1.76 -35.63 -12.20
CA GLY A 597 -0.37 -35.49 -11.84
C GLY A 597 0.09 -36.60 -10.91
N GLY A 598 1.07 -36.31 -10.05
CA GLY A 598 1.60 -37.24 -9.03
C GLY A 598 2.05 -36.53 -7.77
N VAL A 599 1.98 -37.22 -6.64
CA VAL A 599 2.33 -36.68 -5.33
C VAL A 599 3.48 -37.49 -4.73
N VAL A 600 4.48 -36.79 -4.18
CA VAL A 600 5.65 -37.36 -3.49
C VAL A 600 5.66 -36.89 -2.04
N HIS A 601 5.94 -37.79 -1.10
CA HIS A 601 5.99 -37.42 0.32
C HIS A 601 7.27 -36.64 0.65
N TYR A 602 7.12 -35.45 1.23
CA TYR A 602 8.24 -34.64 1.72
C TYR A 602 8.63 -35.03 3.15
N ASN A 603 9.92 -35.29 3.37
CA ASN A 603 10.46 -35.54 4.70
C ASN A 603 11.35 -34.38 5.17
N LYS A 604 10.85 -33.61 6.14
CA LYS A 604 11.56 -32.45 6.71
C LYS A 604 12.93 -32.78 7.32
N ASN A 605 13.11 -33.99 7.83
CA ASN A 605 14.33 -34.44 8.49
C ASN A 605 15.04 -35.52 7.67
N ALA A 606 14.98 -35.42 6.33
CA ALA A 606 15.59 -36.39 5.44
C ALA A 606 17.10 -36.47 5.65
N ASN A 607 17.59 -37.67 5.98
CA ASN A 607 19.00 -38.02 5.77
C ASN A 607 19.25 -38.33 4.28
N LYS A 608 20.51 -38.58 3.91
CA LYS A 608 20.88 -38.84 2.51
C LYS A 608 20.12 -40.00 1.86
N ILE A 609 19.80 -41.05 2.61
CA ILE A 609 19.06 -42.22 2.10
C ILE A 609 17.62 -41.83 1.81
N ILE A 610 16.95 -41.16 2.77
CA ILE A 610 15.57 -40.71 2.62
C ILE A 610 15.45 -39.70 1.47
N TYR A 611 16.41 -38.77 1.35
CA TYR A 611 16.46 -37.81 0.25
C TYR A 611 16.59 -38.50 -1.12
N ASN A 612 17.41 -39.54 -1.22
CA ASN A 612 17.52 -40.34 -2.45
C ASN A 612 16.25 -41.11 -2.75
N ASN A 613 15.58 -41.68 -1.75
CA ASN A 613 14.30 -42.36 -1.93
C ASN A 613 13.21 -41.39 -2.40
N GLU A 614 13.22 -40.15 -1.92
CA GLU A 614 12.32 -39.09 -2.40
C GLU A 614 12.53 -38.84 -3.91
N ILE A 615 13.78 -38.73 -4.34
CA ILE A 615 14.12 -38.61 -5.78
C ILE A 615 13.61 -39.81 -6.57
N ASP A 616 13.78 -41.04 -6.06
CA ASP A 616 13.32 -42.24 -6.76
C ASP A 616 11.79 -42.28 -6.89
N GLU A 617 11.05 -41.80 -5.88
CA GLU A 617 9.60 -41.67 -5.98
C GLU A 617 9.19 -40.58 -6.99
N TYR A 618 9.92 -39.46 -7.07
CA TYR A 618 9.73 -38.49 -8.16
C TYR A 618 9.91 -39.11 -9.54
N VAL A 619 11.00 -39.84 -9.76
CA VAL A 619 11.30 -40.53 -11.02
C VAL A 619 10.14 -41.46 -11.38
N LYS A 620 9.70 -42.29 -10.43
CA LYS A 620 8.58 -43.23 -10.61
C LYS A 620 7.26 -42.52 -10.93
N GLN A 621 6.93 -41.44 -10.24
CA GLN A 621 5.70 -40.67 -10.52
C GLN A 621 5.75 -40.01 -11.90
N VAL A 622 6.89 -39.40 -12.27
CA VAL A 622 7.08 -38.81 -13.60
C VAL A 622 6.96 -39.87 -14.69
N GLU A 623 7.57 -41.04 -14.54
CA GLU A 623 7.44 -42.14 -15.49
C GLU A 623 5.99 -42.65 -15.60
N ARG A 624 5.25 -42.74 -14.49
CA ARG A 624 3.81 -43.08 -14.51
C ARG A 624 3.01 -42.05 -15.29
N VAL A 625 3.26 -40.76 -15.06
CA VAL A 625 2.56 -39.68 -15.76
C VAL A 625 2.91 -39.70 -17.25
N LEU A 626 4.18 -39.87 -17.62
CA LEU A 626 4.61 -39.98 -19.02
C LEU A 626 3.93 -41.13 -19.77
N LYS A 627 3.74 -42.28 -19.12
CA LYS A 627 3.06 -43.44 -19.72
C LYS A 627 1.58 -43.19 -20.01
N ASN A 628 0.94 -42.30 -19.25
CA ASN A 628 -0.50 -42.01 -19.34
C ASN A 628 -0.77 -40.54 -19.72
N LEU A 629 0.19 -39.89 -20.39
CA LEU A 629 0.24 -38.45 -20.55
C LEU A 629 -1.01 -37.87 -21.19
N ASP A 630 -1.50 -38.47 -22.28
CA ASP A 630 -2.64 -37.95 -23.05
C ASP A 630 -3.95 -37.97 -22.25
N GLU A 631 -4.13 -38.95 -21.38
CA GLU A 631 -5.31 -39.06 -20.51
C GLU A 631 -5.21 -38.05 -19.36
N ILE A 632 -4.08 -38.03 -18.65
CA ILE A 632 -3.88 -37.13 -17.51
C ILE A 632 -3.95 -35.66 -17.96
N SER A 633 -3.35 -35.32 -19.10
CA SER A 633 -3.36 -33.94 -19.64
C SER A 633 -4.77 -33.43 -19.93
N LYS A 634 -5.68 -34.29 -20.38
CA LYS A 634 -7.10 -33.92 -20.60
C LYS A 634 -7.81 -33.61 -19.29
N ASN A 635 -7.49 -34.32 -18.22
CA ASN A 635 -8.09 -34.11 -16.91
C ASN A 635 -7.58 -32.83 -16.25
N CYS A 636 -6.33 -32.42 -16.53
CA CYS A 636 -5.69 -31.25 -15.91
C CYS A 636 -6.52 -29.97 -16.06
N ARG A 637 -6.91 -29.62 -17.30
CA ARG A 637 -7.67 -28.39 -17.54
C ARG A 637 -9.10 -28.48 -16.99
N ASN A 638 -9.77 -29.62 -17.15
CA ASN A 638 -11.12 -29.85 -16.61
C ASN A 638 -11.15 -29.63 -15.09
N LYS A 639 -10.16 -30.18 -14.36
CA LYS A 639 -10.02 -29.97 -12.91
C LYS A 639 -10.02 -28.48 -12.56
N ILE A 640 -9.30 -27.66 -13.32
CA ILE A 640 -9.24 -26.21 -13.10
C ILE A 640 -10.57 -25.55 -13.44
N GLU A 641 -11.13 -25.83 -14.61
CA GLU A 641 -12.38 -25.21 -15.09
C GLU A 641 -13.57 -25.53 -14.17
N ASP A 642 -13.62 -26.73 -13.59
CA ASP A 642 -14.71 -27.18 -12.72
C ASP A 642 -14.74 -26.48 -11.35
N ALA A 643 -13.58 -26.15 -10.76
CA ALA A 643 -13.53 -25.77 -9.35
C ALA A 643 -12.48 -24.72 -8.94
N PHE A 644 -11.51 -24.42 -9.80
CA PHE A 644 -10.31 -23.64 -9.46
C PHE A 644 -10.04 -22.49 -10.45
N THR A 645 -11.07 -21.94 -11.08
CA THR A 645 -10.94 -20.68 -11.84
C THR A 645 -11.17 -19.47 -10.93
N LEU A 646 -10.56 -18.33 -11.29
CA LEU A 646 -10.85 -17.04 -10.63
C LEU A 646 -12.33 -16.64 -10.76
N ASN A 647 -12.98 -17.00 -11.87
CA ASN A 647 -14.42 -16.74 -12.06
C ASN A 647 -15.26 -17.56 -11.07
N SER A 648 -15.00 -18.87 -10.94
CA SER A 648 -15.67 -19.73 -9.94
C SER A 648 -15.48 -19.21 -8.51
N MET A 649 -14.28 -18.74 -8.18
CA MET A 649 -14.01 -18.10 -6.89
C MET A 649 -14.84 -16.81 -6.71
N ALA A 650 -14.85 -15.92 -7.70
CA ALA A 650 -15.59 -14.65 -7.63
C ALA A 650 -17.12 -14.88 -7.57
N ASP A 651 -17.64 -15.88 -8.28
CA ASP A 651 -19.06 -16.27 -8.23
C ASP A 651 -19.44 -16.80 -6.85
N LYS A 652 -18.59 -17.64 -6.24
CA LYS A 652 -18.77 -18.10 -4.86
C LYS A 652 -18.83 -16.94 -3.88
N PHE A 653 -17.86 -16.01 -3.95
CA PHE A 653 -17.88 -14.83 -3.08
C PHE A 653 -19.07 -13.92 -3.35
N SER A 654 -19.47 -13.73 -4.61
CA SER A 654 -20.67 -12.95 -4.95
C SER A 654 -21.90 -13.52 -4.25
N ASN A 655 -22.12 -14.84 -4.34
CA ASN A 655 -23.23 -15.51 -3.66
C ASN A 655 -23.13 -15.40 -2.13
N ILE A 656 -21.93 -15.57 -1.57
CA ILE A 656 -21.68 -15.41 -0.13
C ILE A 656 -22.05 -14.00 0.33
N PHE A 657 -21.54 -12.97 -0.37
CA PHE A 657 -21.80 -11.58 -0.03
C PHE A 657 -23.29 -11.27 -0.12
N GLU A 658 -23.99 -11.71 -1.17
CA GLU A 658 -25.45 -11.52 -1.28
C GLU A 658 -26.20 -12.17 -0.10
N ASN A 659 -25.90 -13.44 0.18
CA ASN A 659 -26.58 -14.20 1.23
C ASN A 659 -26.40 -13.58 2.62
N TYR A 660 -25.18 -13.14 2.97
CA TYR A 660 -24.91 -12.53 4.27
C TYR A 660 -25.49 -11.12 4.40
N ILE A 661 -25.48 -10.33 3.32
CA ILE A 661 -26.11 -9.01 3.29
C ILE A 661 -27.64 -9.15 3.49
N GLU A 662 -28.27 -10.14 2.86
CA GLU A 662 -29.72 -10.34 2.95
C GLU A 662 -30.17 -10.93 4.29
N SER A 663 -29.35 -11.79 4.90
CA SER A 663 -29.64 -12.41 6.20
C SER A 663 -29.28 -11.55 7.42
N ASN A 664 -28.68 -10.36 7.22
CA ASN A 664 -28.28 -9.41 8.27
C ASN A 664 -27.26 -9.92 9.29
N GLY A 665 -26.43 -10.90 8.91
CA GLY A 665 -25.30 -11.39 9.69
C GLY A 665 -25.54 -11.72 11.17
N LYS A 666 -24.44 -11.99 11.86
CA LYS A 666 -24.37 -12.28 13.29
C LYS A 666 -24.40 -10.98 14.08
N LYS A 667 -25.30 -10.92 15.05
CA LYS A 667 -25.37 -9.85 16.05
C LYS A 667 -24.52 -10.19 17.27
N VAL A 668 -23.87 -9.18 17.83
CA VAL A 668 -23.04 -9.30 19.03
C VAL A 668 -23.51 -8.26 20.05
N VAL A 669 -23.57 -8.64 21.33
CA VAL A 669 -23.88 -7.71 22.43
C VAL A 669 -22.56 -7.22 23.02
N ILE A 670 -22.06 -6.10 22.48
CA ILE A 670 -20.85 -5.40 22.94
C ILE A 670 -21.11 -3.89 22.87
N SER A 671 -20.57 -3.12 23.81
CA SER A 671 -20.69 -1.65 23.78
C SER A 671 -19.61 -1.04 22.87
N THR A 672 -19.88 0.15 22.33
CA THR A 672 -18.90 0.89 21.54
C THR A 672 -17.65 1.24 22.35
N ASP A 673 -17.80 1.50 23.65
CA ASP A 673 -16.68 1.79 24.56
C ASP A 673 -15.77 0.57 24.75
N SER A 674 -16.34 -0.63 24.84
CA SER A 674 -15.57 -1.88 24.83
C SER A 674 -14.83 -2.05 23.50
N GLY A 675 -15.48 -1.77 22.37
CA GLY A 675 -14.84 -1.82 21.05
C GLY A 675 -13.64 -0.86 20.93
N TYR A 676 -13.76 0.37 21.42
CA TYR A 676 -12.63 1.30 21.49
C TYR A 676 -11.52 0.81 22.43
N THR A 677 -11.88 0.20 23.56
CA THR A 677 -10.90 -0.36 24.50
C THR A 677 -10.07 -1.46 23.85
N GLU A 678 -10.70 -2.39 23.13
CA GLU A 678 -10.00 -3.44 22.39
C GLU A 678 -9.09 -2.86 21.30
N TYR A 679 -9.55 -1.85 20.56
CA TYR A 679 -8.72 -1.19 19.57
C TYR A 679 -7.51 -0.47 20.19
N ASN A 680 -7.69 0.23 21.33
CA ASN A 680 -6.59 0.89 22.05
C ASN A 680 -5.53 -0.13 22.53
N LEU A 681 -5.95 -1.30 23.01
CA LEU A 681 -5.04 -2.39 23.38
C LEU A 681 -4.25 -2.92 22.16
N ALA A 682 -4.90 -2.99 20.99
CA ALA A 682 -4.24 -3.33 19.74
C ALA A 682 -3.24 -2.26 19.30
N LEU A 683 -3.55 -0.96 19.48
CA LEU A 683 -2.57 0.12 19.27
C LEU A 683 -1.33 -0.11 20.15
N GLU A 684 -1.50 -0.42 21.43
CA GLU A 684 -0.35 -0.68 22.30
C GLU A 684 0.47 -1.88 21.81
N THR A 685 -0.21 -2.99 21.50
CA THR A 685 0.42 -4.27 21.18
C THR A 685 1.14 -4.23 19.82
N LEU A 686 0.55 -3.56 18.84
CA LEU A 686 1.06 -3.47 17.46
C LEU A 686 2.04 -2.30 17.25
N TYR A 687 2.40 -1.57 18.32
CA TYR A 687 3.24 -0.37 18.22
C TYR A 687 4.61 -0.64 17.58
N GLN A 688 5.31 -1.69 18.03
CA GLN A 688 6.66 -1.98 17.54
C GLN A 688 6.67 -2.34 16.05
N ASP A 689 5.68 -3.11 15.62
CA ASP A 689 5.48 -3.45 14.21
C ASP A 689 5.26 -2.24 13.34
N TYR A 690 4.31 -1.39 13.74
CA TYR A 690 4.03 -0.17 13.00
C TYR A 690 5.27 0.71 12.89
N TYR A 691 6.06 0.81 13.98
CA TYR A 691 7.37 1.47 13.94
C TYR A 691 8.31 0.84 12.90
N PHE A 692 8.40 -0.49 12.81
CA PHE A 692 9.23 -1.15 11.80
C PHE A 692 8.74 -0.88 10.38
N TYR A 693 7.43 -0.89 10.12
CA TYR A 693 6.88 -0.54 8.80
C TYR A 693 7.19 0.91 8.42
N CYS A 694 6.95 1.87 9.32
CA CYS A 694 7.31 3.28 9.11
C CYS A 694 8.81 3.44 8.85
N LYS A 695 9.64 2.80 9.68
CA LYS A 695 11.10 2.84 9.56
C LYS A 695 11.57 2.32 8.22
N THR A 696 11.17 1.10 7.85
CA THR A 696 11.57 0.46 6.61
C THR A 696 11.13 1.28 5.41
N TYR A 697 9.90 1.80 5.44
CA TYR A 697 9.38 2.69 4.40
C TYR A 697 10.25 3.95 4.25
N ILE A 698 10.47 4.69 5.34
CA ILE A 698 11.22 5.96 5.32
C ILE A 698 12.69 5.74 4.93
N GLU A 699 13.35 4.72 5.48
CA GLU A 699 14.75 4.39 5.19
C GLU A 699 14.94 4.01 3.73
N ASN A 700 14.08 3.15 3.18
CA ASN A 700 14.18 2.72 1.79
C ASN A 700 13.85 3.85 0.82
N LYS A 701 12.80 4.63 1.13
CA LYS A 701 12.28 5.63 0.20
C LYS A 701 13.06 6.93 0.18
N PHE A 702 13.49 7.41 1.35
CA PHE A 702 14.15 8.70 1.48
C PHE A 702 15.65 8.58 1.81
N GLY A 703 16.16 7.38 2.09
CA GLY A 703 17.56 7.18 2.49
C GLY A 703 17.90 7.80 3.84
N ILE A 704 16.89 8.04 4.70
CA ILE A 704 17.02 8.71 6.00
C ILE A 704 17.03 7.64 7.09
N VAL A 705 18.00 7.69 8.01
CA VAL A 705 18.04 6.77 9.17
C VAL A 705 16.95 7.15 10.15
N TYR A 706 16.10 6.18 10.49
CA TYR A 706 14.99 6.35 11.42
C TYR A 706 15.31 5.67 12.77
N ASP A 707 15.36 6.46 13.85
CA ASP A 707 15.79 6.03 15.19
C ASP A 707 14.75 6.38 16.27
N GLN A 708 14.15 5.34 16.88
CA GLN A 708 13.11 5.38 17.92
C GLN A 708 13.45 6.24 19.15
N ASN A 709 14.73 6.38 19.51
CA ASN A 709 15.14 7.09 20.74
C ASN A 709 15.56 8.54 20.50
N LEU A 710 15.78 8.91 19.24
CA LEU A 710 16.45 10.16 18.86
C LEU A 710 15.67 10.96 17.81
N GLY A 711 14.50 10.46 17.38
CA GLY A 711 13.76 10.99 16.24
C GLY A 711 14.57 10.92 14.94
N ILE A 712 14.10 11.63 13.91
CA ILE A 712 14.85 11.82 12.68
C ILE A 712 16.02 12.74 12.98
N LYS A 713 17.24 12.17 13.09
CA LYS A 713 18.43 12.99 13.31
C LYS A 713 18.68 13.90 12.11
N LYS A 714 18.46 15.21 12.29
CA LYS A 714 19.10 16.27 11.49
C LYS A 714 20.58 15.93 11.33
N HIS A 715 21.06 15.90 10.09
CA HIS A 715 22.36 15.33 9.73
C HIS A 715 23.54 16.04 10.41
N GLY A 716 24.06 15.46 11.50
CA GLY A 716 25.33 15.88 12.11
C GLY A 716 26.56 15.49 11.29
N LYS A 717 27.69 16.21 11.47
CA LYS A 717 28.99 15.97 10.81
C LYS A 717 29.45 14.49 10.86
N LEU A 718 29.09 13.76 11.91
CA LEU A 718 29.42 12.34 12.12
C LEU A 718 28.74 11.39 11.11
N TYR A 719 27.54 11.72 10.64
CA TYR A 719 26.82 10.92 9.63
C TYR A 719 27.43 11.09 8.24
N LYS A 720 27.77 12.34 7.85
CA LYS A 720 28.52 12.61 6.61
C LYS A 720 29.87 11.87 6.60
N PHE A 721 30.51 11.74 7.76
CA PHE A 721 31.72 10.92 7.92
C PHE A 721 31.43 9.41 7.76
N LYS A 722 30.39 8.86 8.41
CA LYS A 722 30.00 7.44 8.26
C LYS A 722 29.64 7.06 6.83
N VAL A 723 28.91 7.90 6.09
CA VAL A 723 28.58 7.65 4.67
C VAL A 723 29.83 7.68 3.80
N ARG A 724 30.77 8.61 4.08
CA ARG A 724 32.06 8.67 3.38
C ARG A 724 32.91 7.43 3.65
N VAL A 725 32.95 6.95 4.89
CA VAL A 725 33.63 5.71 5.28
C VAL A 725 32.94 4.48 4.68
N GLY A 726 31.61 4.40 4.70
CA GLY A 726 30.84 3.32 4.09
C GLY A 726 31.08 3.19 2.58
N ARG A 727 31.15 4.31 1.84
CA ARG A 727 31.52 4.31 0.42
C ARG A 727 32.96 3.87 0.16
N VAL A 728 33.88 4.16 1.08
CA VAL A 728 35.28 3.69 1.01
C VAL A 728 35.36 2.19 1.28
N LEU A 729 34.59 1.69 2.24
CA LEU A 729 34.53 0.26 2.59
C LEU A 729 33.83 -0.59 1.52
N ASP A 730 32.78 -0.07 0.86
CA ASP A 730 32.13 -0.73 -0.28
C ASP A 730 33.09 -0.87 -1.48
N ARG A 731 33.98 0.12 -1.72
CA ARG A 731 35.03 0.03 -2.76
C ARG A 731 36.17 -0.94 -2.41
N ALA A 732 36.28 -1.33 -1.14
CA ALA A 732 37.33 -2.22 -0.63
C ALA A 732 36.83 -3.65 -0.35
N HIS A 733 35.57 -3.97 -0.69
CA HIS A 733 34.93 -5.28 -0.43
C HIS A 733 34.93 -5.74 1.05
N ALA A 734 35.15 -4.84 2.03
CA ALA A 734 35.32 -5.17 3.45
C ALA A 734 34.02 -5.02 4.28
N LYS A 735 32.86 -5.26 3.66
CA LYS A 735 31.54 -4.93 4.22
C LYS A 735 31.17 -5.84 5.41
N LYS A 736 31.57 -7.11 5.36
CA LYS A 736 31.28 -8.09 6.44
C LYS A 736 32.08 -7.77 7.71
N GLU A 737 33.34 -7.44 7.56
CA GLU A 737 34.26 -7.12 8.65
C GLU A 737 33.84 -5.80 9.33
N ALA A 738 33.43 -4.81 8.54
CA ALA A 738 32.91 -3.56 9.05
C ALA A 738 31.60 -3.73 9.84
N ILE A 739 30.68 -4.58 9.38
CA ILE A 739 29.43 -4.89 10.10
C ILE A 739 29.73 -5.52 11.47
N ILE A 740 30.71 -6.44 11.53
CA ILE A 740 31.12 -7.07 12.80
C ILE A 740 31.68 -6.01 13.77
N ILE A 741 32.56 -5.12 13.30
CA ILE A 741 33.14 -4.05 14.13
C ILE A 741 32.05 -3.06 14.58
N PHE A 742 31.13 -2.68 13.70
CA PHE A 742 30.02 -1.79 14.07
C PHE A 742 29.07 -2.43 15.08
N ASN A 743 28.81 -3.73 14.97
CA ASN A 743 28.01 -4.46 15.95
C ASN A 743 28.71 -4.51 17.31
N VAL A 744 30.02 -4.75 17.36
CA VAL A 744 30.81 -4.71 18.61
C VAL A 744 30.75 -3.33 19.25
N LEU A 745 30.94 -2.26 18.47
CA LEU A 745 30.87 -0.88 18.96
C LEU A 745 29.46 -0.50 19.44
N ARG A 746 28.40 -1.00 18.79
CA ARG A 746 27.01 -0.80 19.20
C ARG A 746 26.72 -1.51 20.52
N THR A 747 27.18 -2.74 20.68
CA THR A 747 27.06 -3.49 21.93
C THR A 747 27.81 -2.80 23.07
N LEU A 748 29.04 -2.33 22.84
CA LEU A 748 29.81 -1.56 23.82
C LEU A 748 29.10 -0.27 24.22
N TYR A 749 28.53 0.46 23.25
CA TYR A 749 27.75 1.66 23.53
C TYR A 749 26.50 1.36 24.38
N GLN A 750 25.77 0.29 24.07
CA GLN A 750 24.61 -0.14 24.86
C GLN A 750 25.00 -0.55 26.29
N ILE A 751 26.13 -1.24 26.47
CA ILE A 751 26.65 -1.58 27.80
C ILE A 751 26.95 -0.32 28.61
N ILE A 752 27.66 0.65 28.02
CA ILE A 752 28.00 1.92 28.68
C ILE A 752 26.72 2.72 28.99
N HIS A 753 25.78 2.76 28.05
CA HIS A 753 24.52 3.48 28.22
C HIS A 753 23.67 2.88 29.34
N ASN A 754 23.50 1.55 29.36
CA ASN A 754 22.79 0.84 30.42
C ASN A 754 23.49 1.00 31.78
N PHE A 755 24.82 1.02 31.81
CA PHE A 755 25.58 1.29 33.03
C PHE A 755 25.33 2.70 33.57
N ILE A 756 25.28 3.72 32.71
CA ILE A 756 24.93 5.09 33.11
C ILE A 756 23.50 5.17 33.67
N TYR A 757 22.54 4.48 33.04
CA TYR A 757 21.17 4.39 33.55
C TYR A 757 21.08 3.68 34.90
N PHE A 758 21.81 2.58 35.07
CA PHE A 758 21.92 1.86 36.34
C PHE A 758 22.51 2.76 37.44
N VAL A 759 23.57 3.51 37.14
CA VAL A 759 24.16 4.47 38.10
C VAL A 759 23.18 5.59 38.45
N LYS A 760 22.47 6.16 37.47
CA LYS A 760 21.40 7.15 37.72
C LYS A 760 20.28 6.59 38.59
N PHE A 761 19.84 5.36 38.31
CA PHE A 761 18.84 4.67 39.13
C PHE A 761 19.35 4.48 40.56
N LEU A 762 20.60 4.07 40.77
CA LEU A 762 21.20 3.89 42.10
C LEU A 762 21.26 5.21 42.88
N ILE A 763 21.69 6.29 42.22
CA ILE A 763 21.75 7.64 42.80
C ILE A 763 20.35 8.13 43.21
N LEU A 764 19.32 7.87 42.40
CA LEU A 764 17.93 8.25 42.72
C LEU A 764 17.30 7.34 43.78
N SER A 765 17.70 6.08 43.86
CA SER A 765 17.18 5.09 44.81
C SER A 765 17.63 5.35 46.24
N ILE A 766 18.87 5.82 46.44
CA ILE A 766 19.45 6.03 47.77
C ILE A 766 18.63 7.05 48.60
N PRO A 767 18.32 8.27 48.11
CA PRO A 767 17.46 9.22 48.83
C PRO A 767 16.04 8.67 49.07
N ALA A 768 15.47 7.95 48.10
CA ALA A 768 14.13 7.38 48.23
C ALA A 768 14.06 6.33 49.35
N VAL A 769 15.10 5.49 49.49
CA VAL A 769 15.23 4.52 50.59
C VAL A 769 15.39 5.24 51.94
N PHE A 770 16.21 6.31 52.02
CA PHE A 770 16.33 7.10 53.25
C PHE A 770 15.01 7.79 53.64
N VAL A 771 14.26 8.33 52.67
CA VAL A 771 12.93 8.92 52.91
C VAL A 771 11.93 7.85 53.38
N LEU A 772 11.97 6.66 52.79
CA LEU A 772 11.10 5.54 53.19
C LEU A 772 11.44 5.06 54.62
N ILE A 773 12.72 4.89 54.94
CA ILE A 773 13.19 4.53 56.29
C ILE A 773 12.81 5.63 57.30
N TYR A 774 13.00 6.90 56.96
CA TYR A 774 12.58 8.03 57.81
C TYR A 774 11.06 8.02 58.04
N LYS A 775 10.24 7.80 57.00
CA LYS A 775 8.79 7.68 57.12
C LYS A 775 8.38 6.49 57.99
N LEU A 776 9.07 5.35 57.89
CA LEU A 776 8.80 4.16 58.70
C LEU A 776 9.20 4.38 60.18
N LEU A 777 10.36 5.01 60.44
CA LEU A 777 10.83 5.31 61.78
C LEU A 777 10.01 6.41 62.48
N THR A 778 9.47 7.37 61.72
CA THR A 778 8.61 8.44 62.27
C THR A 778 7.15 8.01 62.45
N ARG A 779 6.68 6.97 61.75
CA ARG A 779 5.34 6.41 61.93
C ARG A 779 5.12 5.77 63.30
N ASN A 780 6.17 5.26 63.94
CA ASN A 780 6.10 4.70 65.30
C ASN A 780 6.00 5.75 66.43
N LYS A 781 6.05 7.06 66.13
CA LYS A 781 5.92 8.13 67.13
C LYS A 781 4.60 8.91 67.10
N ARG A 782 3.68 8.59 66.18
CA ARG A 782 2.33 9.18 66.17
C ARG A 782 1.29 8.06 66.14
N GLY A 783 0.97 7.53 67.31
CA GLY A 783 -0.25 6.77 67.49
C GLY A 783 -1.45 7.69 67.30
N VAL A 784 -2.27 7.45 66.28
CA VAL A 784 -3.66 7.91 66.23
C VAL A 784 -4.49 6.88 65.46
N LYS A 785 -5.47 6.35 66.21
CA LYS A 785 -6.69 5.61 65.89
C LYS A 785 -6.98 5.29 64.41
N ILE A 786 -7.11 3.99 64.17
CA ILE A 786 -7.89 3.40 63.08
C ILE A 786 -9.36 3.41 63.54
N GLU A 787 -10.23 4.08 62.79
CA GLU A 787 -11.68 3.81 62.78
C GLU A 787 -12.11 3.46 61.34
N LYS A 788 -13.17 2.66 61.28
CA LYS A 788 -13.53 1.63 60.30
C LYS A 788 -13.69 2.06 58.85
#